data_AF-A0A1G4RHY2-F1
#
_entry.id   AF-A0A1G4RHY2-F1
#
_cell.length_a   1.000
_cell.length_b   1.000
_cell.length_c   1.000
_cell.angle_alpha   90.00
_cell.angle_beta   90.00
_cell.angle_gamma   90.00
#
_symmetry.space_group_name_H-M   'P 1'
#
loop_
_entity.id
_entity.type
_entity.pdbx_description
1 polymer ?
#
loop_
_entity_poly.entity_id
_entity_poly.type
_entity_poly.pdbx_seq_one_letter_code
_entity_poly.pdbx_strand_id
1 'polypeptide(L)'
;MNLQALTGLLAMLFVAGTASAQTTPPTNPDSTTVIVQGEKPGRPHNWLKAESPHFTVYSDTSRGHVRELLENMERFRYVLNTLSHIGEGPAGAPKFTLYYLADAEDLAIVNPEMPNRAAGLYEACEEGVQGFAAYRPGPAYVEQNAAEQPENEGQTLIFQAYARYFFRSHFPQRAPLWYIEGYARYVSTMRFEDKTAILGLPPYSTDAYLRGLDMRYPSRLDYKDVLNDNDWFSNRRGETGALQNDVAAKRNRQRVTDQGPAELARSENGRLAAEFTSRSWLLTHWILSSPERAQKLAAYDAAVQAGESRVDAFSRLFGSSAVSLDVVLRKYLLKELKPGRMAVPGLPLPEVTFDDLPASTENLMLENAALQGCPSAAHGRRLLNDIRNEAARHPENPVAQIALSRAEMLYGDPRAALPWLQKTATANPSDFEVSYLLGRAELKLAETTDNPDAYEAAEAALTQASGLEPNSAANAFWYYRARASGNDHIDADAAGAAVMAWKLAPEVDAYVFNAALVHAQSGDMATATRLFNQLASDPRPGPWAKPARDWLARLKAGAGKADVLAAIVAPERPDTGWHGQVDWTVNTTAVLSDVIRQQDEDDKLRMQAKAFWAPPADNATPQGGQVMPNAAQEKIGE
;
A
#
# COMPACT_ATOMS: atom_id res chain seq x y z
N MET A 1 2.62 -8.84 27.09
CA MET A 1 3.80 -7.95 27.14
C MET A 1 3.28 -6.52 27.24
N ASN A 2 3.83 -5.68 28.13
CA ASN A 2 3.40 -4.28 28.25
C ASN A 2 4.08 -3.44 27.17
N LEU A 3 3.30 -2.94 26.21
CA LEU A 3 3.80 -2.18 25.05
C LEU A 3 4.16 -0.72 25.38
N GLN A 4 3.74 -0.17 26.51
CA GLN A 4 4.04 1.21 26.88
C GLN A 4 5.55 1.48 27.06
N ALA A 5 6.36 0.44 27.27
CA ALA A 5 7.82 0.55 27.35
C ALA A 5 8.53 0.48 25.98
N LEU A 6 7.80 0.12 24.90
CA LEU A 6 8.32 -0.07 23.54
C LEU A 6 8.00 1.11 22.61
N THR A 7 7.05 1.98 22.97
CA THR A 7 6.50 3.06 22.13
C THR A 7 7.55 4.12 21.76
N GLY A 8 8.55 4.34 22.62
CA GLY A 8 9.63 5.30 22.37
C GLY A 8 10.61 4.92 21.26
N LEU A 9 10.49 3.73 20.66
CA LEU A 9 11.47 3.19 19.72
C LEU A 9 11.03 3.11 18.25
N LEU A 10 9.73 3.18 17.98
CA LEU A 10 9.24 3.48 16.63
C LEU A 10 9.48 4.95 16.24
N ALA A 11 9.63 5.84 17.23
CA ALA A 11 9.81 7.28 17.07
C ALA A 11 11.26 7.77 17.15
N MET A 12 12.24 6.91 17.41
CA MET A 12 13.66 7.32 17.43
C MET A 12 14.24 7.32 16.01
N LEU A 13 13.78 8.27 15.20
CA LEU A 13 14.54 9.05 14.22
C LEU A 13 13.60 10.14 13.64
N PHE A 14 13.83 11.36 14.10
CA PHE A 14 13.32 12.66 13.61
C PHE A 14 11.94 13.15 14.10
N VAL A 15 11.97 14.06 15.07
CA VAL A 15 10.99 15.14 15.21
C VAL A 15 11.76 16.46 15.31
N ALA A 16 11.57 17.34 14.34
CA ALA A 16 11.76 18.78 14.53
C ALA A 16 10.46 19.45 14.14
N GLY A 17 9.52 19.51 15.09
CA GLY A 17 8.27 20.24 14.97
C GLY A 17 8.18 21.23 16.12
N THR A 18 8.14 22.52 15.81
CA THR A 18 7.88 23.60 16.77
C THR A 18 6.40 23.61 17.12
N ALA A 19 6.09 23.53 18.41
CA ALA A 19 4.75 23.66 18.93
C ALA A 19 4.18 25.07 18.70
N SER A 20 2.91 25.18 18.34
CA SER A 20 2.12 26.40 18.50
C SER A 20 0.86 26.09 19.30
N ALA A 21 0.56 26.97 20.24
CA ALA A 21 -0.54 26.85 21.18
C ALA A 21 -1.90 27.05 20.50
N GLN A 22 -2.87 26.20 20.86
CA GLN A 22 -4.24 26.25 20.37
C GLN A 22 -5.09 27.22 21.19
N THR A 23 -5.99 27.93 20.50
CA THR A 23 -7.16 28.56 21.10
C THR A 23 -8.40 27.93 20.46
N THR A 24 -9.41 27.66 21.29
CA THR A 24 -10.68 27.00 20.94
C THR A 24 -11.60 27.90 20.09
N PRO A 25 -12.18 27.42 18.98
CA PRO A 25 -13.32 28.06 18.34
C PRO A 25 -14.67 27.41 18.75
N PRO A 26 -15.79 28.13 18.59
CA PRO A 26 -17.11 27.73 19.10
C PRO A 26 -17.87 26.81 18.12
N THR A 27 -18.83 26.08 18.69
CA THR A 27 -19.81 25.23 18.01
C THR A 27 -20.86 26.06 17.26
N ASN A 28 -21.24 25.64 16.05
CA ASN A 28 -22.52 26.04 15.45
C ASN A 28 -23.12 24.88 14.60
N PRO A 29 -24.45 24.69 14.61
CA PRO A 29 -25.12 23.54 14.01
C PRO A 29 -25.71 23.84 12.61
N ASP A 30 -26.33 22.80 12.04
CA ASP A 30 -27.25 22.77 10.90
C ASP A 30 -26.65 22.35 9.55
N SER A 31 -26.52 21.03 9.38
CA SER A 31 -26.49 20.35 8.09
C SER A 31 -27.93 20.22 7.55
N THR A 32 -28.30 21.08 6.60
CA THR A 32 -29.54 20.91 5.83
C THR A 32 -29.34 19.87 4.73
N THR A 33 -29.89 18.68 4.95
CA THR A 33 -30.07 17.64 3.93
C THR A 33 -31.02 18.13 2.83
N VAL A 34 -30.54 18.20 1.58
CA VAL A 34 -31.38 18.46 0.41
C VAL A 34 -31.94 17.12 -0.07
N ILE A 35 -33.25 16.91 0.09
CA ILE A 35 -33.96 15.76 -0.47
C ILE A 35 -34.32 16.10 -1.93
N VAL A 36 -33.68 15.46 -2.90
CA VAL A 36 -34.11 15.50 -4.30
C VAL A 36 -35.21 14.46 -4.50
N GLN A 37 -36.46 14.91 -4.68
CA GLN A 37 -37.57 14.05 -5.04
C GLN A 37 -37.59 13.77 -6.55
N GLY A 38 -37.51 12.50 -6.95
CA GLY A 38 -38.05 12.02 -8.22
C GLY A 38 -37.15 11.09 -9.04
N GLU A 39 -36.89 9.86 -8.57
CA GLU A 39 -36.47 8.77 -9.46
C GLU A 39 -37.40 7.56 -9.31
N LYS A 40 -37.78 6.95 -10.44
CA LYS A 40 -38.63 5.75 -10.51
C LYS A 40 -37.87 4.55 -9.91
N PRO A 41 -38.57 3.58 -9.29
CA PRO A 41 -37.91 2.41 -8.69
C PRO A 41 -37.36 1.48 -9.78
N GLY A 42 -36.07 1.67 -10.09
CA GLY A 42 -35.20 0.64 -10.68
C GLY A 42 -34.72 -0.34 -9.60
N ARG A 43 -33.80 -1.24 -9.96
CA ARG A 43 -33.08 -2.14 -9.03
C ARG A 43 -32.66 -1.34 -7.77
N PRO A 44 -32.76 -1.91 -6.55
CA PRO A 44 -32.36 -1.19 -5.35
C PRO A 44 -30.91 -0.75 -5.47
N HIS A 45 -30.71 0.56 -5.42
CA HIS A 45 -29.44 1.26 -5.39
C HIS A 45 -28.80 1.00 -4.03
N ASN A 46 -27.56 0.51 -4.01
CA ASN A 46 -26.90 0.07 -2.78
C ASN A 46 -25.75 0.97 -2.34
N TRP A 47 -25.33 1.93 -3.18
CA TRP A 47 -24.22 2.83 -2.85
C TRP A 47 -24.63 3.86 -1.79
N LEU A 48 -23.80 3.97 -0.76
CA LEU A 48 -23.92 4.94 0.31
C LEU A 48 -22.58 5.61 0.55
N LYS A 49 -22.64 6.84 1.07
CA LYS A 49 -21.51 7.54 1.68
C LYS A 49 -21.69 7.50 3.19
N ALA A 50 -20.61 7.20 3.90
CA ALA A 50 -20.57 7.31 5.35
C ALA A 50 -19.35 8.12 5.78
N GLU A 51 -19.48 8.90 6.84
CA GLU A 51 -18.38 9.72 7.34
C GLU A 51 -18.21 9.56 8.85
N SER A 52 -16.95 9.49 9.26
CA SER A 52 -16.48 9.62 10.64
C SER A 52 -15.51 10.82 10.74
N PRO A 53 -14.91 11.10 11.90
CA PRO A 53 -13.96 12.21 12.03
C PRO A 53 -12.79 12.18 11.03
N HIS A 54 -12.22 11.01 10.73
CA HIS A 54 -11.01 10.87 9.90
C HIS A 54 -11.21 10.07 8.61
N PHE A 55 -12.40 9.53 8.37
CA PHE A 55 -12.66 8.67 7.21
C PHE A 55 -13.93 9.08 6.46
N THR A 56 -13.84 8.99 5.14
CA THR A 56 -14.99 9.00 4.22
C THR A 56 -15.06 7.63 3.56
N VAL A 57 -16.17 6.92 3.74
CA VAL A 57 -16.38 5.59 3.15
C VAL A 57 -17.47 5.65 2.09
N TYR A 58 -17.14 5.20 0.88
CA TYR A 58 -18.12 4.88 -0.16
C TYR A 58 -18.32 3.38 -0.19
N SER A 59 -19.55 2.90 -0.18
CA SER A 59 -19.81 1.47 -0.09
C SER A 59 -21.12 1.05 -0.75
N ASP A 60 -21.13 -0.11 -1.38
CA ASP A 60 -22.31 -0.83 -1.84
C ASP A 60 -22.74 -1.95 -0.86
N THR A 61 -22.19 -1.94 0.36
CA THR A 61 -22.49 -2.88 1.45
C THR A 61 -23.56 -2.33 2.41
N SER A 62 -23.91 -3.08 3.45
CA SER A 62 -24.91 -2.63 4.43
C SER A 62 -24.38 -1.52 5.35
N ARG A 63 -25.26 -0.58 5.75
CA ARG A 63 -24.96 0.44 6.78
C ARG A 63 -24.39 -0.16 8.08
N GLY A 64 -24.80 -1.38 8.43
CA GLY A 64 -24.29 -2.10 9.60
C GLY A 64 -22.81 -2.44 9.46
N HIS A 65 -22.41 -3.01 8.32
CA HIS A 65 -21.02 -3.36 8.02
C HIS A 65 -20.13 -2.11 7.94
N VAL A 66 -20.62 -1.03 7.31
CA VAL A 66 -19.89 0.23 7.20
C VAL A 66 -19.69 0.90 8.56
N ARG A 67 -20.70 0.86 9.44
CA ARG A 67 -20.57 1.39 10.81
C ARG A 67 -19.51 0.63 11.60
N GLU A 68 -19.57 -0.71 11.61
CA GLU A 68 -18.59 -1.55 12.30
C GLU A 68 -17.16 -1.28 11.80
N LEU A 69 -16.99 -1.15 10.48
CA LEU A 69 -15.72 -0.78 9.86
C LEU A 69 -15.21 0.57 10.38
N LEU A 70 -16.03 1.63 10.31
CA LEU A 70 -15.63 2.99 10.70
C LEU A 70 -15.30 3.09 12.19
N GLU A 71 -16.08 2.46 13.06
CA GLU A 71 -15.81 2.41 14.50
C GLU A 71 -14.44 1.76 14.78
N ASN A 72 -14.14 0.64 14.12
CA ASN A 72 -12.89 -0.07 14.29
C ASN A 72 -11.70 0.64 13.64
N MET A 73 -11.88 1.31 12.51
CA MET A 73 -10.85 2.12 11.85
C MET A 73 -10.44 3.33 12.70
N GLU A 74 -11.40 4.03 13.32
CA GLU A 74 -11.11 5.16 14.21
C GLU A 74 -10.35 4.71 15.46
N ARG A 75 -10.73 3.58 16.06
CA ARG A 75 -9.98 2.96 17.16
C ARG A 75 -8.57 2.55 16.73
N PHE A 76 -8.45 1.93 15.56
CA PHE A 76 -7.17 1.49 15.03
C PHE A 76 -6.22 2.66 14.78
N ARG A 77 -6.67 3.70 14.06
CA ARG A 77 -5.94 4.95 13.86
C ARG A 77 -5.49 5.55 15.19
N TYR A 78 -6.41 5.67 16.15
CA TYR A 78 -6.11 6.26 17.46
C TYR A 78 -5.00 5.50 18.20
N VAL A 79 -5.05 4.16 18.18
CA VAL A 79 -4.01 3.34 18.81
C VAL A 79 -2.69 3.42 18.05
N LEU A 80 -2.70 3.45 16.71
CA LEU A 80 -1.48 3.66 15.91
C LEU A 80 -0.82 5.01 16.23
N ASN A 81 -1.60 6.09 16.26
CA ASN A 81 -1.11 7.42 16.66
C ASN A 81 -0.47 7.37 18.04
N THR A 82 -1.15 6.76 19.01
CA THR A 82 -0.65 6.66 20.39
C THR A 82 0.62 5.80 20.47
N LEU A 83 0.65 4.67 19.75
CA LEU A 83 1.79 3.74 19.72
C LEU A 83 3.02 4.38 19.10
N SER A 84 2.82 5.21 18.08
CA SER A 84 3.86 5.87 17.29
C SER A 84 4.19 7.29 17.76
N HIS A 85 3.54 7.78 18.82
CA HIS A 85 3.66 9.15 19.32
C HIS A 85 3.38 10.23 18.26
N ILE A 86 2.43 9.94 17.37
CA ILE A 86 1.96 10.87 16.34
C ILE A 86 0.81 11.69 16.94
N GLY A 87 0.95 13.01 16.86
CA GLY A 87 -0.09 13.94 17.30
C GLY A 87 -1.25 13.99 16.31
N GLU A 88 -2.36 14.59 16.75
CA GLU A 88 -3.47 14.89 15.84
C GLU A 88 -3.02 15.86 14.74
N GLY A 89 -3.56 15.66 13.54
CA GLY A 89 -3.29 16.52 12.39
C GLY A 89 -3.88 17.93 12.58
N PRO A 90 -3.60 18.85 11.64
CA PRO A 90 -4.24 20.16 11.67
C PRO A 90 -5.77 20.03 11.59
N ALA A 91 -6.47 20.98 12.21
CA ALA A 91 -7.92 21.06 12.06
C ALA A 91 -8.29 21.21 10.57
N GLY A 92 -9.29 20.46 10.12
CA GLY A 92 -9.68 20.43 8.71
C GLY A 92 -8.68 19.71 7.80
N ALA A 93 -7.86 18.79 8.33
CA ALA A 93 -7.13 17.86 7.50
C ALA A 93 -8.12 17.00 6.67
N PRO A 94 -7.79 16.66 5.40
CA PRO A 94 -8.65 15.82 4.59
C PRO A 94 -8.88 14.45 5.25
N LYS A 95 -10.10 13.93 5.14
CA LYS A 95 -10.42 12.57 5.58
C LYS A 95 -9.82 11.56 4.61
N PHE A 96 -9.38 10.42 5.12
CA PHE A 96 -8.94 9.32 4.27
C PHE A 96 -10.16 8.71 3.56
N THR A 97 -10.12 8.63 2.23
CA THR A 97 -11.20 8.05 1.42
C THR A 97 -11.00 6.55 1.25
N LEU A 98 -12.03 5.77 1.59
CA LEU A 98 -12.05 4.31 1.49
C LEU A 98 -13.28 3.84 0.71
N TYR A 99 -13.07 3.02 -0.32
CA TYR A 99 -14.14 2.32 -1.01
C TYR A 99 -14.28 0.92 -0.41
N TYR A 100 -15.42 0.64 0.22
CA TYR A 100 -15.72 -0.63 0.87
C TYR A 100 -16.71 -1.44 0.04
N LEU A 101 -16.19 -2.40 -0.71
CA LEU A 101 -16.88 -3.08 -1.80
C LEU A 101 -17.55 -4.37 -1.32
N ALA A 102 -18.73 -4.70 -1.82
CA ALA A 102 -19.37 -5.99 -1.56
C ALA A 102 -18.60 -7.15 -2.23
N ASP A 103 -18.05 -6.91 -3.41
CA ASP A 103 -17.25 -7.88 -4.18
C ASP A 103 -15.81 -7.40 -4.40
N ALA A 104 -14.86 -8.33 -4.30
CA ALA A 104 -13.47 -8.05 -4.60
C ALA A 104 -13.20 -7.94 -6.12
N GLU A 105 -14.04 -8.56 -6.97
CA GLU A 105 -13.89 -8.53 -8.43
C GLU A 105 -14.01 -7.10 -9.00
N ASP A 106 -14.75 -6.22 -8.31
CA ASP A 106 -14.91 -4.81 -8.69
C ASP A 106 -13.60 -4.01 -8.60
N LEU A 107 -12.59 -4.51 -7.88
CA LEU A 107 -11.24 -3.94 -7.90
C LEU A 107 -10.62 -3.95 -9.31
N ALA A 108 -11.08 -4.84 -10.21
CA ALA A 108 -10.62 -4.87 -11.59
C ALA A 108 -11.13 -3.68 -12.43
N ILE A 109 -12.22 -3.02 -12.00
CA ILE A 109 -12.70 -1.75 -12.59
C ILE A 109 -11.70 -0.64 -12.27
N VAL A 110 -11.18 -0.63 -11.04
CA VAL A 110 -10.21 0.35 -10.56
C VAL A 110 -8.83 0.13 -11.18
N ASN A 111 -8.36 -1.12 -11.15
CA ASN A 111 -7.05 -1.47 -11.64
C ASN A 111 -7.05 -2.87 -12.31
N PRO A 112 -6.92 -2.96 -13.64
CA PRO A 112 -7.02 -4.22 -14.39
C PRO A 112 -5.80 -5.13 -14.18
N GLU A 113 -4.74 -4.66 -13.51
CA GLU A 113 -3.59 -5.48 -13.10
C GLU A 113 -3.84 -6.22 -11.78
N MET A 114 -5.09 -6.26 -11.31
CA MET A 114 -5.54 -6.97 -10.12
C MET A 114 -4.94 -8.38 -10.02
N PRO A 115 -4.16 -8.67 -8.97
CA PRO A 115 -3.60 -9.99 -8.77
C PRO A 115 -4.69 -10.98 -8.32
N ASN A 116 -4.44 -12.27 -8.55
CA ASN A 116 -5.28 -13.34 -8.01
C ASN A 116 -5.43 -13.19 -6.49
N ARG A 117 -6.65 -13.41 -6.00
CA ARG A 117 -7.00 -13.30 -4.57
C ARG A 117 -6.81 -11.89 -3.99
N ALA A 118 -6.77 -10.83 -4.80
CA ALA A 118 -6.82 -9.47 -4.27
C ALA A 118 -8.06 -9.28 -3.38
N ALA A 119 -7.86 -8.57 -2.27
CA ALA A 119 -8.88 -8.28 -1.27
C ALA A 119 -8.93 -6.80 -0.90
N GLY A 120 -7.91 -6.05 -1.29
CA GLY A 120 -7.86 -4.60 -1.14
C GLY A 120 -6.72 -4.02 -1.96
N LEU A 121 -6.76 -2.71 -2.09
CA LEU A 121 -5.84 -1.94 -2.90
C LEU A 121 -5.63 -0.60 -2.21
N TYR A 122 -4.41 -0.11 -2.20
CA TYR A 122 -4.10 1.25 -1.85
C TYR A 122 -3.43 1.91 -3.04
N GLU A 123 -3.93 3.08 -3.43
CA GLU A 123 -3.39 3.89 -4.52
C GLU A 123 -3.05 5.28 -4.03
N ALA A 124 -1.89 5.78 -4.46
CA ALA A 124 -1.47 7.15 -4.22
C ALA A 124 -0.78 7.74 -5.45
N CYS A 125 -1.29 8.87 -5.92
CA CYS A 125 -0.64 9.71 -6.91
C CYS A 125 -0.97 11.19 -6.70
N GLU A 126 -0.54 12.03 -7.62
CA GLU A 126 -0.76 13.49 -7.63
C GLU A 126 -2.23 13.92 -7.79
N GLU A 127 -3.10 13.01 -8.22
CA GLU A 127 -4.55 13.22 -8.29
C GLU A 127 -5.25 12.95 -6.96
N GLY A 128 -4.74 12.00 -6.16
CA GLY A 128 -5.42 11.56 -4.96
C GLY A 128 -4.77 10.35 -4.28
N VAL A 129 -5.22 10.14 -3.05
CA VAL A 129 -4.85 8.99 -2.21
C VAL A 129 -6.14 8.31 -1.75
N GLN A 130 -6.24 7.00 -1.98
CA GLN A 130 -7.45 6.25 -1.70
C GLN A 130 -7.16 4.79 -1.34
N GLY A 131 -8.01 4.24 -0.48
CA GLY A 131 -8.04 2.82 -0.17
C GLY A 131 -9.26 2.14 -0.78
N PHE A 132 -9.11 0.86 -1.10
CA PHE A 132 -10.19 -0.03 -1.48
C PHE A 132 -10.09 -1.31 -0.65
N ALA A 133 -11.23 -1.82 -0.21
CA ALA A 133 -11.29 -3.07 0.51
C ALA A 133 -12.58 -3.83 0.19
N ALA A 134 -12.46 -5.13 -0.02
CA ALA A 134 -13.62 -5.99 -0.16
C ALA A 134 -14.15 -6.41 1.21
N TYR A 135 -15.47 -6.34 1.39
CA TYR A 135 -16.18 -6.87 2.53
C TYR A 135 -15.96 -8.38 2.62
N ARG A 136 -15.61 -8.83 3.82
CA ARG A 136 -15.47 -10.25 4.13
C ARG A 136 -16.13 -10.49 5.48
N PRO A 137 -17.10 -11.41 5.57
CA PRO A 137 -17.74 -11.70 6.83
C PRO A 137 -16.71 -12.29 7.81
N GLY A 138 -16.80 -11.88 9.06
CA GLY A 138 -15.97 -12.35 10.16
C GLY A 138 -16.69 -12.19 11.49
N PRO A 139 -16.14 -12.71 12.59
CA PRO A 139 -16.72 -12.48 13.91
C PRO A 139 -16.67 -10.99 14.26
N ALA A 140 -17.79 -10.45 14.77
CA ALA A 140 -17.79 -9.20 15.49
C ALA A 140 -17.14 -9.43 16.86
N TYR A 141 -16.10 -8.67 17.18
CA TYR A 141 -15.39 -8.85 18.43
C TYR A 141 -16.22 -8.37 19.62
N VAL A 142 -16.49 -9.26 20.58
CA VAL A 142 -16.99 -8.84 21.90
C VAL A 142 -15.83 -8.37 22.77
N GLU A 143 -16.04 -7.37 23.62
CA GLU A 143 -14.98 -6.77 24.45
C GLU A 143 -14.34 -7.75 25.46
N GLN A 144 -15.01 -8.86 25.76
CA GLN A 144 -14.49 -9.88 26.68
C GLN A 144 -13.67 -10.92 25.94
N ASN A 145 -12.46 -11.19 26.45
CA ASN A 145 -11.53 -12.18 25.89
C ASN A 145 -11.29 -11.97 24.39
N ALA A 146 -11.12 -10.71 23.97
CA ALA A 146 -10.97 -10.38 22.55
C ALA A 146 -9.80 -11.14 21.92
N ALA A 147 -8.73 -11.39 22.68
CA ALA A 147 -7.58 -12.19 22.24
C ALA A 147 -7.88 -13.66 21.90
N GLU A 148 -8.93 -14.26 22.47
CA GLU A 148 -9.25 -15.69 22.31
C GLU A 148 -10.22 -15.94 21.15
N GLN A 149 -10.86 -14.88 20.64
CA GLN A 149 -11.82 -15.00 19.56
C GLN A 149 -11.15 -15.36 18.23
N PRO A 150 -11.88 -16.01 17.30
CA PRO A 150 -11.37 -16.26 15.95
C PRO A 150 -10.97 -14.97 15.23
N GLU A 151 -10.06 -15.07 14.26
CA GLU A 151 -9.70 -13.92 13.44
C GLU A 151 -10.88 -13.44 12.58
N ASN A 152 -11.07 -12.12 12.52
CA ASN A 152 -11.85 -11.46 11.48
C ASN A 152 -10.89 -11.08 10.34
N GLU A 153 -10.75 -11.97 9.36
CA GLU A 153 -9.79 -11.79 8.26
C GLU A 153 -10.07 -10.49 7.47
N GLY A 154 -11.34 -10.14 7.25
CA GLY A 154 -11.73 -8.91 6.56
C GLY A 154 -11.15 -7.67 7.24
N GLN A 155 -11.38 -7.55 8.55
CA GLN A 155 -10.82 -6.46 9.34
C GLN A 155 -9.28 -6.50 9.35
N THR A 156 -8.66 -7.67 9.53
CA THR A 156 -7.19 -7.80 9.49
C THR A 156 -6.62 -7.27 8.18
N LEU A 157 -7.21 -7.63 7.03
CA LEU A 157 -6.70 -7.20 5.73
C LEU A 157 -6.82 -5.68 5.53
N ILE A 158 -7.92 -5.07 5.99
CA ILE A 158 -8.12 -3.62 5.94
C ILE A 158 -7.12 -2.90 6.83
N PHE A 159 -6.95 -3.36 8.07
CA PHE A 159 -5.98 -2.79 8.99
C PHE A 159 -4.55 -2.94 8.48
N GLN A 160 -4.23 -4.04 7.79
CA GLN A 160 -2.92 -4.22 7.18
C GLN A 160 -2.66 -3.19 6.08
N ALA A 161 -3.65 -2.95 5.21
CA ALA A 161 -3.56 -1.93 4.17
C ALA A 161 -3.39 -0.53 4.76
N TYR A 162 -4.24 -0.17 5.74
CA TYR A 162 -4.16 1.11 6.42
C TYR A 162 -2.85 1.29 7.18
N ALA A 163 -2.30 0.24 7.79
CA ALA A 163 -1.03 0.32 8.50
C ALA A 163 0.16 0.62 7.57
N ARG A 164 0.13 0.12 6.32
CA ARG A 164 1.14 0.50 5.31
C ARG A 164 0.98 1.96 4.89
N TYR A 165 -0.25 2.40 4.62
CA TYR A 165 -0.56 3.81 4.36
C TYR A 165 -0.05 4.70 5.51
N PHE A 166 -0.47 4.40 6.73
CA PHE A 166 -0.06 5.07 7.96
C PHE A 166 1.46 5.17 8.07
N PHE A 167 2.16 4.08 7.79
CA PHE A 167 3.61 4.05 7.84
C PHE A 167 4.21 5.05 6.83
N ARG A 168 3.72 5.06 5.58
CA ARG A 168 4.20 5.96 4.52
C ARG A 168 3.89 7.43 4.78
N SER A 169 2.78 7.71 5.44
CA SER A 169 2.32 9.08 5.75
C SER A 169 3.07 9.72 6.93
N HIS A 170 3.73 8.92 7.76
CA HIS A 170 4.36 9.44 8.99
C HIS A 170 5.85 9.14 9.10
N PHE A 171 6.35 8.18 8.34
CA PHE A 171 7.76 7.78 8.39
C PHE A 171 8.43 7.94 7.01
N PRO A 172 9.62 8.58 6.95
CA PRO A 172 10.35 8.75 5.68
C PRO A 172 10.94 7.43 5.15
N GLN A 173 10.95 6.35 5.94
CA GLN A 173 11.51 5.07 5.55
C GLN A 173 10.67 4.42 4.43
N ARG A 174 11.34 4.05 3.34
CA ARG A 174 10.78 3.21 2.26
C ARG A 174 11.34 1.78 2.26
N ALA A 175 12.33 1.51 3.11
CA ALA A 175 13.01 0.23 3.26
C ALA A 175 13.43 0.02 4.72
N PRO A 176 13.67 -1.23 5.17
CA PRO A 176 13.47 -2.48 4.42
C PRO A 176 12.00 -2.93 4.38
N LEU A 177 11.58 -3.58 3.28
CA LEU A 177 10.20 -4.05 3.11
C LEU A 177 9.80 -5.09 4.12
N TRP A 178 10.72 -5.98 4.54
CA TRP A 178 10.38 -6.99 5.54
C TRP A 178 9.86 -6.33 6.83
N TYR A 179 10.39 -5.17 7.21
CA TYR A 179 9.95 -4.46 8.40
C TYR A 179 8.63 -3.74 8.16
N ILE A 180 8.46 -3.09 7.01
CA ILE A 180 7.21 -2.39 6.66
C ILE A 180 6.04 -3.39 6.61
N GLU A 181 6.19 -4.51 5.89
CA GLU A 181 5.17 -5.55 5.81
C GLU A 181 4.98 -6.29 7.14
N GLY A 182 6.07 -6.57 7.85
CA GLY A 182 6.03 -7.22 9.15
C GLY A 182 5.33 -6.37 10.21
N TYR A 183 5.60 -5.06 10.23
CA TYR A 183 4.93 -4.08 11.09
C TYR A 183 3.45 -3.99 10.75
N ALA A 184 3.12 -3.77 9.48
CA ALA A 184 1.73 -3.67 9.04
C ALA A 184 0.93 -4.91 9.43
N ARG A 185 1.48 -6.11 9.25
CA ARG A 185 0.85 -7.37 9.63
C ARG A 185 0.82 -7.60 11.16
N TYR A 186 1.78 -7.04 11.90
CA TYR A 186 1.84 -7.14 13.36
C TYR A 186 0.72 -6.31 14.01
N VAL A 187 0.51 -5.08 13.54
CA VAL A 187 -0.55 -4.22 14.04
C VAL A 187 -1.91 -4.58 13.47
N SER A 188 -1.99 -5.24 12.31
CA SER A 188 -3.27 -5.50 11.65
C SER A 188 -4.19 -6.47 12.40
N THR A 189 -3.65 -7.28 13.30
CA THR A 189 -4.44 -8.19 14.14
C THR A 189 -4.99 -7.52 15.40
N MET A 190 -5.03 -6.19 15.40
CA MET A 190 -5.46 -5.43 16.56
C MET A 190 -6.91 -5.73 16.93
N ARG A 191 -7.13 -5.94 18.22
CA ARG A 191 -8.44 -6.12 18.83
C ARG A 191 -8.60 -5.18 20.00
N PHE A 192 -9.84 -4.79 20.28
CA PHE A 192 -10.16 -3.77 21.26
C PHE A 192 -10.99 -4.36 22.39
N GLU A 193 -10.55 -4.10 23.62
CA GLU A 193 -11.31 -4.27 24.87
C GLU A 193 -11.45 -2.87 25.50
N ASP A 194 -12.40 -2.64 26.41
CA ASP A 194 -12.77 -1.31 26.98
C ASP A 194 -11.59 -0.33 27.14
N LYS A 195 -10.52 -0.77 27.81
CA LYS A 195 -9.32 0.06 28.07
C LYS A 195 -8.02 -0.54 27.56
N THR A 196 -8.10 -1.50 26.65
CA THR A 196 -6.91 -2.24 26.18
C THR A 196 -6.99 -2.52 24.68
N ALA A 197 -5.92 -2.17 23.98
CA ALA A 197 -5.67 -2.67 22.64
C ALA A 197 -4.74 -3.89 22.71
N ILE A 198 -5.10 -4.94 21.99
CA ILE A 198 -4.35 -6.19 21.87
C ILE A 198 -3.83 -6.28 20.45
N LEU A 199 -2.54 -6.56 20.26
CA LEU A 199 -1.90 -6.61 18.94
C LEU A 199 -0.80 -7.66 18.91
N GLY A 200 -0.31 -7.98 17.71
CA GLY A 200 0.68 -9.04 17.52
C GLY A 200 0.10 -10.44 17.72
N LEU A 201 -1.21 -10.61 17.60
CA LEU A 201 -1.78 -11.96 17.43
C LEU A 201 -1.32 -12.49 16.06
N PRO A 202 -0.97 -13.78 15.93
CA PRO A 202 -0.65 -14.34 14.63
C PRO A 202 -1.91 -14.40 13.76
N PRO A 203 -1.91 -13.82 12.54
CA PRO A 203 -2.96 -14.11 11.56
C PRO A 203 -3.06 -15.63 11.32
N TYR A 204 -4.25 -16.15 11.07
CA TYR A 204 -4.52 -17.56 10.83
C TYR A 204 -3.58 -18.13 9.77
N SER A 205 -3.47 -17.45 8.63
CA SER A 205 -2.63 -17.89 7.52
C SER A 205 -1.13 -17.90 7.89
N THR A 206 -0.69 -16.98 8.74
CA THR A 206 0.69 -16.92 9.24
C THR A 206 0.97 -18.03 10.24
N ASP A 207 0.06 -18.28 11.18
CA ASP A 207 0.21 -19.39 12.13
C ASP A 207 0.25 -20.74 11.41
N ALA A 208 -0.70 -20.96 10.49
CA ALA A 208 -0.78 -22.16 9.68
C ALA A 208 0.45 -22.33 8.78
N TYR A 209 0.99 -21.24 8.23
CA TYR A 209 2.24 -21.28 7.47
C TYR A 209 3.43 -21.68 8.34
N LEU A 210 3.67 -20.94 9.43
CA LEU A 210 4.87 -21.08 10.27
C LEU A 210 4.87 -22.38 11.10
N ARG A 211 3.70 -22.84 11.57
CA ARG A 211 3.55 -24.07 12.37
C ARG A 211 3.15 -25.29 11.55
N GLY A 212 2.51 -25.11 10.39
CA GLY A 212 2.06 -26.21 9.55
C GLY A 212 3.02 -26.50 8.41
N LEU A 213 3.16 -25.53 7.51
CA LEU A 213 3.82 -25.71 6.21
C LEU A 213 5.35 -25.70 6.30
N ASP A 214 5.96 -24.76 7.03
CA ASP A 214 7.43 -24.70 7.18
C ASP A 214 7.98 -25.97 7.88
N MET A 215 7.18 -26.60 8.74
CA MET A 215 7.59 -27.82 9.44
C MET A 215 7.45 -29.09 8.58
N ARG A 216 6.58 -29.09 7.55
CA ARG A 216 6.31 -30.26 6.70
C ARG A 216 7.02 -30.22 5.35
N TYR A 217 7.29 -29.02 4.84
CA TYR A 217 7.91 -28.82 3.54
C TYR A 217 9.10 -27.87 3.69
N PRO A 218 10.25 -28.12 3.04
CA PRO A 218 11.38 -27.20 3.11
C PRO A 218 10.93 -25.82 2.63
N SER A 219 11.09 -24.81 3.49
CA SER A 219 10.90 -23.40 3.15
C SER A 219 11.68 -23.03 1.91
N ARG A 220 11.11 -22.11 1.13
CA ARG A 220 11.76 -21.60 -0.09
C ARG A 220 12.51 -20.30 0.16
N LEU A 221 12.16 -19.59 1.23
CA LEU A 221 12.85 -18.40 1.71
C LEU A 221 13.52 -18.70 3.06
N ASP A 222 14.79 -18.32 3.21
CA ASP A 222 15.44 -18.23 4.52
C ASP A 222 15.40 -16.78 5.03
N TYR A 223 15.94 -16.51 6.24
CA TYR A 223 15.98 -15.13 6.73
C TYR A 223 17.01 -14.25 6.03
N LYS A 224 17.95 -14.80 5.25
CA LYS A 224 18.80 -13.99 4.38
C LYS A 224 17.98 -13.42 3.23
N ASP A 225 17.04 -14.19 2.68
CA ASP A 225 16.09 -13.71 1.69
C ASP A 225 15.17 -12.63 2.26
N VAL A 226 14.62 -12.87 3.46
CA VAL A 226 13.75 -11.89 4.14
C VAL A 226 14.49 -10.58 4.39
N LEU A 227 15.70 -10.63 4.97
CA LEU A 227 16.49 -9.42 5.26
C LEU A 227 16.89 -8.65 4.01
N ASN A 228 17.03 -9.31 2.86
CA ASN A 228 17.37 -8.64 1.60
C ASN A 228 16.17 -8.06 0.88
N ASP A 229 14.96 -8.16 1.43
CA ASP A 229 13.73 -7.84 0.73
C ASP A 229 13.67 -8.61 -0.60
N ASN A 230 14.05 -9.89 -0.59
CA ASN A 230 13.75 -10.79 -1.71
C ASN A 230 12.25 -11.12 -1.67
N ASP A 231 11.46 -10.07 -1.79
CA ASP A 231 10.02 -10.09 -1.87
C ASP A 231 9.63 -10.06 -3.35
N TRP A 232 8.76 -10.98 -3.72
CA TRP A 232 8.50 -11.25 -5.12
C TRP A 232 7.85 -10.05 -5.87
N PHE A 233 7.29 -9.05 -5.16
CA PHE A 233 6.69 -7.86 -5.76
C PHE A 233 7.68 -7.02 -6.59
N SER A 234 8.99 -7.12 -6.32
CA SER A 234 9.99 -6.28 -6.97
C SER A 234 10.36 -6.69 -8.40
N ASN A 235 9.89 -7.83 -8.93
CA ASN A 235 10.44 -8.43 -10.17
C ASN A 235 11.98 -8.57 -10.13
N ARG A 236 12.62 -8.37 -8.97
CA ARG A 236 14.05 -8.54 -8.78
C ARG A 236 14.30 -10.03 -8.62
N ARG A 237 14.57 -10.66 -9.75
CA ARG A 237 15.78 -11.47 -9.83
C ARG A 237 16.87 -10.57 -9.22
N GLY A 238 17.38 -10.91 -8.03
CA GLY A 238 18.37 -10.10 -7.31
C GLY A 238 19.55 -9.71 -8.21
N GLU A 239 20.48 -8.91 -7.71
CA GLU A 239 21.65 -8.41 -8.46
C GLU A 239 22.50 -9.52 -9.16
N THR A 240 22.22 -10.80 -8.94
CA THR A 240 22.80 -11.96 -9.63
C THR A 240 21.87 -12.69 -10.63
N GLY A 241 20.65 -12.23 -10.88
CA GLY A 241 19.80 -12.76 -11.97
C GLY A 241 19.30 -14.21 -11.83
N ALA A 242 19.59 -14.91 -10.73
CA ALA A 242 19.31 -16.33 -10.56
C ALA A 242 18.64 -16.61 -9.21
N LEU A 243 17.66 -17.52 -9.21
CA LEU A 243 17.31 -18.31 -8.03
C LEU A 243 18.63 -18.91 -7.51
N GLN A 244 19.16 -18.46 -6.37
CA GLN A 244 20.30 -19.14 -5.74
C GLN A 244 19.95 -20.58 -5.33
N ASN A 245 18.68 -20.97 -5.43
CA ASN A 245 18.21 -22.35 -5.29
C ASN A 245 18.07 -23.05 -6.66
N ASP A 246 19.16 -23.65 -7.14
CA ASP A 246 19.20 -24.55 -8.30
C ASP A 246 18.16 -25.70 -8.23
N VAL A 247 17.73 -26.05 -7.02
CA VAL A 247 16.71 -27.09 -6.76
C VAL A 247 15.30 -26.62 -7.15
N ALA A 248 14.96 -25.34 -6.94
CA ALA A 248 13.68 -24.76 -7.34
C ALA A 248 13.62 -24.58 -8.87
N ALA A 249 14.72 -24.13 -9.48
CA ALA A 249 14.84 -23.99 -10.93
C ALA A 249 14.75 -25.33 -11.69
N LYS A 250 15.21 -26.43 -11.09
CA LYS A 250 15.04 -27.79 -11.65
C LYS A 250 13.61 -28.33 -11.49
N ARG A 251 12.96 -28.10 -10.34
CA ARG A 251 11.56 -28.53 -10.11
C ARG A 251 10.55 -27.79 -10.99
N ASN A 252 10.76 -26.50 -11.25
CA ASN A 252 9.82 -25.69 -12.03
C ASN A 252 9.80 -26.08 -13.51
N ARG A 253 10.92 -26.52 -14.09
CA ARG A 253 10.97 -26.98 -15.49
C ARG A 253 10.02 -28.14 -15.78
N GLN A 254 9.72 -28.98 -14.80
CA GLN A 254 8.90 -30.17 -14.98
C GLN A 254 7.40 -29.92 -14.79
N ARG A 255 6.99 -28.77 -14.23
CA ARG A 255 5.58 -28.37 -14.09
C ARG A 255 5.05 -27.48 -15.21
N VAL A 256 5.96 -26.78 -15.90
CA VAL A 256 5.67 -25.93 -17.06
C VAL A 256 5.04 -26.72 -18.22
N THR A 257 5.17 -28.05 -18.23
CA THR A 257 4.57 -28.91 -19.25
C THR A 257 3.08 -29.20 -19.02
N ASP A 258 2.59 -29.03 -17.78
CA ASP A 258 1.25 -29.49 -17.38
C ASP A 258 0.30 -28.34 -17.00
N GLN A 259 0.85 -27.22 -16.51
CA GLN A 259 0.14 -25.95 -16.29
C GLN A 259 0.80 -24.87 -17.16
N GLY A 260 -0.01 -23.97 -17.75
CA GLY A 260 0.52 -22.87 -18.56
C GLY A 260 1.54 -22.03 -17.77
N PRO A 261 2.65 -21.54 -18.38
CA PRO A 261 3.74 -20.84 -17.68
C PRO A 261 3.29 -19.66 -16.80
N ALA A 262 2.24 -18.94 -17.21
CA ALA A 262 1.71 -17.77 -16.50
C ALA A 262 0.92 -18.15 -15.24
N GLU A 263 0.17 -19.26 -15.27
CA GLU A 263 -0.64 -19.72 -14.13
C GLU A 263 0.24 -20.32 -13.04
N LEU A 264 1.25 -21.10 -13.44
CA LEU A 264 2.27 -21.63 -12.53
C LEU A 264 3.01 -20.49 -11.83
N ALA A 265 3.49 -19.49 -12.58
CA ALA A 265 4.14 -18.31 -12.03
C ALA A 265 3.24 -17.62 -11.00
N ARG A 266 1.99 -17.29 -11.34
CA ARG A 266 1.05 -16.63 -10.40
C ARG A 266 0.84 -17.40 -9.09
N SER A 267 0.71 -18.72 -9.15
CA SER A 267 0.51 -19.55 -7.95
C SER A 267 1.76 -19.64 -7.06
N GLU A 268 2.94 -19.77 -7.65
CA GLU A 268 4.20 -19.80 -6.90
C GLU A 268 4.52 -18.43 -6.28
N ASN A 269 4.14 -17.35 -6.95
CA ASN A 269 4.28 -15.98 -6.48
C ASN A 269 3.42 -15.72 -5.23
N GLY A 270 2.17 -16.16 -5.25
CA GLY A 270 1.28 -16.06 -4.08
C GLY A 270 1.83 -16.79 -2.86
N ARG A 271 2.38 -17.99 -3.06
CA ARG A 271 3.01 -18.77 -1.98
C ARG A 271 4.23 -18.05 -1.38
N LEU A 272 5.12 -17.53 -2.22
CA LEU A 272 6.33 -16.83 -1.76
C LEU A 272 5.98 -15.52 -1.05
N ALA A 273 4.96 -14.80 -1.51
CA ALA A 273 4.49 -13.59 -0.84
C ALA A 273 3.90 -13.90 0.56
N ALA A 274 3.11 -14.97 0.68
CA ALA A 274 2.58 -15.43 1.97
C ALA A 274 3.71 -15.90 2.92
N GLU A 275 4.73 -16.59 2.39
CA GLU A 275 5.92 -17.00 3.14
C GLU A 275 6.74 -15.80 3.64
N PHE A 276 7.04 -14.86 2.74
CA PHE A 276 7.77 -13.63 3.06
C PHE A 276 7.06 -12.84 4.15
N THR A 277 5.79 -12.52 3.95
CA THR A 277 5.00 -11.73 4.92
C THR A 277 4.86 -12.44 6.28
N SER A 278 4.75 -13.77 6.30
CA SER A 278 4.69 -14.56 7.55
C SER A 278 6.02 -14.56 8.31
N ARG A 279 7.15 -14.70 7.60
CA ARG A 279 8.49 -14.62 8.21
C ARG A 279 8.83 -13.20 8.67
N SER A 280 8.46 -12.19 7.87
CA SER A 280 8.56 -10.76 8.20
C SER A 280 7.78 -10.41 9.48
N TRP A 281 6.56 -10.96 9.62
CA TRP A 281 5.77 -10.84 10.84
C TRP A 281 6.48 -11.48 12.05
N LEU A 282 7.02 -12.69 11.91
CA LEU A 282 7.69 -13.38 13.02
C LEU A 282 8.96 -12.64 13.47
N LEU A 283 9.76 -12.15 12.52
CA LEU A 283 10.94 -11.33 12.81
C LEU A 283 10.56 -10.03 13.51
N THR A 284 9.54 -9.33 13.00
CA THR A 284 9.03 -8.09 13.61
C THR A 284 8.52 -8.35 15.02
N HIS A 285 7.70 -9.39 15.21
CA HIS A 285 7.16 -9.76 16.51
C HIS A 285 8.29 -10.11 17.50
N TRP A 286 9.34 -10.81 17.06
CA TRP A 286 10.51 -11.09 17.89
C TRP A 286 11.25 -9.80 18.28
N ILE A 287 11.51 -8.90 17.34
CA ILE A 287 12.19 -7.62 17.60
C ILE A 287 11.38 -6.78 18.58
N LEU A 288 10.10 -6.56 18.30
CA LEU A 288 9.21 -5.74 19.12
C LEU A 288 8.87 -6.39 20.48
N SER A 289 9.32 -7.61 20.73
CA SER A 289 9.13 -8.25 22.03
C SER A 289 10.20 -7.95 23.08
N SER A 290 11.20 -7.12 22.75
CA SER A 290 12.23 -6.65 23.69
C SER A 290 12.61 -5.20 23.35
N PRO A 291 12.60 -4.28 24.33
CA PRO A 291 13.06 -2.90 24.13
C PRO A 291 14.50 -2.85 23.58
N GLU A 292 15.38 -3.75 24.04
CA GLU A 292 16.76 -3.83 23.58
C GLU A 292 16.85 -4.24 22.10
N ARG A 293 15.99 -5.14 21.63
CA ARG A 293 15.91 -5.51 20.21
C ARG A 293 15.31 -4.40 19.37
N ALA A 294 14.29 -3.71 19.87
CA ALA A 294 13.71 -2.55 19.19
C ALA A 294 14.74 -1.40 19.03
N GLN A 295 15.61 -1.16 20.02
CA GLN A 295 16.75 -0.23 19.89
C GLN A 295 17.71 -0.61 18.77
N LYS A 296 18.01 -1.89 18.64
CA LYS A 296 18.89 -2.39 17.57
C LYS A 296 18.27 -2.22 16.18
N LEU A 297 16.94 -2.23 16.06
CA LEU A 297 16.28 -2.00 14.78
C LEU A 297 16.50 -0.57 14.26
N ALA A 298 16.44 0.45 15.12
CA ALA A 298 16.75 1.82 14.72
C ALA A 298 18.21 1.97 14.26
N ALA A 299 19.15 1.34 14.98
CA ALA A 299 20.56 1.31 14.57
C ALA A 299 20.78 0.52 13.26
N TYR A 300 19.96 -0.49 13.01
CA TYR A 300 19.97 -1.29 11.80
C TYR A 300 19.50 -0.48 10.59
N ASP A 301 18.39 0.25 10.71
CA ASP A 301 17.91 1.16 9.67
C ASP A 301 18.97 2.20 9.31
N ALA A 302 19.56 2.87 10.30
CA ALA A 302 20.64 3.85 10.08
C ALA A 302 21.86 3.26 9.34
N ALA A 303 22.25 2.02 9.65
CA ALA A 303 23.35 1.34 8.98
C ALA A 303 23.03 1.00 7.51
N VAL A 304 21.81 0.51 7.24
CA VAL A 304 21.33 0.21 5.88
C VAL A 304 21.25 1.50 5.05
N GLN A 305 20.74 2.58 5.63
CA GLN A 305 20.68 3.90 4.97
C GLN A 305 22.09 4.48 4.70
N ALA A 306 23.09 4.11 5.50
CA ALA A 306 24.49 4.45 5.25
C ALA A 306 25.17 3.57 4.17
N GLY A 307 24.44 2.61 3.59
CA GLY A 307 24.92 1.74 2.52
C GLY A 307 25.54 0.42 2.99
N GLU A 308 25.43 0.07 4.27
CA GLU A 308 25.84 -1.26 4.76
C GLU A 308 24.88 -2.35 4.24
N SER A 309 25.43 -3.53 3.95
CA SER A 309 24.64 -4.71 3.59
C SER A 309 23.63 -5.04 4.68
N ARG A 310 22.37 -5.27 4.29
CA ARG A 310 21.26 -5.61 5.20
C ARG A 310 21.53 -6.86 6.03
N VAL A 311 22.28 -7.82 5.51
CA VAL A 311 22.61 -9.04 6.24
C VAL A 311 23.77 -8.81 7.22
N ASP A 312 24.75 -8.02 6.81
CA ASP A 312 25.95 -7.74 7.62
C ASP A 312 25.62 -6.80 8.78
N ALA A 313 24.86 -5.74 8.52
CA ALA A 313 24.35 -4.82 9.54
C ALA A 313 23.51 -5.58 10.57
N PHE A 314 22.65 -6.51 10.12
CA PHE A 314 21.84 -7.32 11.03
C PHE A 314 22.71 -8.24 11.89
N SER A 315 23.66 -8.94 11.26
CA SER A 315 24.56 -9.87 11.96
C SER A 315 25.40 -9.16 13.02
N ARG A 316 25.91 -7.97 12.70
CA ARG A 316 26.72 -7.13 13.59
C ARG A 316 25.92 -6.62 14.80
N LEU A 317 24.66 -6.20 14.59
CA LEU A 317 23.83 -5.59 15.63
C LEU A 317 23.09 -6.60 16.51
N PHE A 318 22.56 -7.66 15.90
CA PHE A 318 21.74 -8.67 16.58
C PHE A 318 22.54 -9.90 17.04
N GLY A 319 23.80 -10.05 16.61
CA GLY A 319 24.70 -11.14 17.04
C GLY A 319 24.26 -12.53 16.55
N SER A 320 23.40 -12.59 15.54
CA SER A 320 22.93 -13.81 14.88
C SER A 320 23.22 -13.71 13.39
N SER A 321 23.84 -14.73 12.80
CA SER A 321 23.91 -14.79 11.33
C SER A 321 22.51 -15.04 10.78
N ALA A 322 22.25 -14.62 9.54
CA ALA A 322 20.95 -14.90 8.90
C ALA A 322 20.59 -16.41 8.92
N VAL A 323 21.59 -17.29 8.87
CA VAL A 323 21.41 -18.76 8.96
C VAL A 323 21.00 -19.21 10.36
N SER A 324 21.53 -18.60 11.43
CA SER A 324 21.14 -18.98 12.80
C SER A 324 19.79 -18.38 13.22
N LEU A 325 19.28 -17.39 12.48
CA LEU A 325 18.04 -16.70 12.77
C LEU A 325 16.80 -17.62 12.67
N ASP A 326 16.78 -18.58 11.73
CA ASP A 326 15.71 -19.58 11.64
C ASP A 326 15.55 -20.37 12.96
N VAL A 327 16.67 -20.79 13.57
CA VAL A 327 16.64 -21.54 14.84
C VAL A 327 16.14 -20.67 15.98
N VAL A 328 16.61 -19.41 16.05
CA VAL A 328 16.19 -18.44 17.07
C VAL A 328 14.69 -18.18 16.99
N LEU A 329 14.18 -17.90 15.79
CA LEU A 329 12.78 -17.54 15.57
C LEU A 329 11.84 -18.75 15.70
N ARG A 330 12.27 -19.95 15.32
CA ARG A 330 11.52 -21.18 15.61
C ARG A 330 11.38 -21.44 17.11
N LYS A 331 12.47 -21.28 17.88
CA LYS A 331 12.40 -21.41 19.34
C LYS A 331 11.44 -20.37 19.95
N TYR A 332 11.50 -19.14 19.46
CA TYR A 332 10.62 -18.05 19.88
C TYR A 332 9.14 -18.36 19.60
N LEU A 333 8.82 -18.75 18.36
CA LEU A 333 7.47 -19.13 17.92
C LEU A 333 6.83 -20.19 18.83
N LEU A 334 7.61 -21.19 19.23
CA LEU A 334 7.11 -22.33 20.01
C LEU A 334 6.99 -22.08 21.51
N LYS A 335 7.77 -21.13 22.08
CA LYS A 335 7.90 -21.01 23.55
C LYS A 335 7.50 -19.66 24.12
N GLU A 336 7.59 -18.58 23.34
CA GLU A 336 7.61 -17.22 23.87
C GLU A 336 6.65 -16.26 23.15
N LEU A 337 6.00 -16.70 22.07
CA LEU A 337 5.04 -15.89 21.32
C LEU A 337 3.85 -15.50 22.20
N LYS A 338 3.74 -14.21 22.51
CA LYS A 338 2.64 -13.65 23.32
C LYS A 338 2.17 -12.34 22.69
N PRO A 339 0.85 -12.09 22.64
CA PRO A 339 0.35 -10.82 22.15
C PRO A 339 0.81 -9.66 23.03
N GLY A 340 1.01 -8.52 22.38
CA GLY A 340 1.19 -7.23 23.01
C GLY A 340 -0.14 -6.73 23.58
N ARG A 341 -0.07 -6.04 24.72
CA ARG A 341 -1.21 -5.35 25.32
C ARG A 341 -0.81 -3.92 25.61
N MET A 342 -1.65 -2.98 25.20
CA MET A 342 -1.48 -1.56 25.41
C MET A 342 -2.70 -1.02 26.14
N ALA A 343 -2.49 -0.36 27.27
CA ALA A 343 -3.57 0.33 27.96
C ALA A 343 -3.95 1.59 27.17
N VAL A 344 -5.25 1.74 26.90
CA VAL A 344 -5.83 2.83 26.13
C VAL A 344 -7.01 3.37 26.93
N PRO A 345 -6.81 4.40 27.79
CA PRO A 345 -7.81 4.81 28.78
C PRO A 345 -9.15 5.29 28.23
N GLY A 346 -9.21 5.67 26.95
CA GLY A 346 -10.43 6.02 26.24
C GLY A 346 -10.29 5.72 24.75
N LEU A 347 -10.82 4.58 24.32
CA LEU A 347 -10.96 4.28 22.90
C LEU A 347 -12.07 5.16 22.30
N PRO A 348 -11.87 5.77 21.13
CA PRO A 348 -12.91 6.57 20.50
C PRO A 348 -14.12 5.70 20.12
N LEU A 349 -15.30 6.28 20.27
CA LEU A 349 -16.53 5.82 19.63
C LEU A 349 -17.00 6.96 18.72
N PRO A 350 -16.70 6.89 17.41
CA PRO A 350 -17.00 7.99 16.49
C PRO A 350 -18.50 8.10 16.23
N GLU A 351 -18.98 9.32 16.01
CA GLU A 351 -20.25 9.51 15.33
C GLU A 351 -20.09 9.14 13.86
N VAL A 352 -21.01 8.31 13.35
CA VAL A 352 -21.02 7.89 11.94
C VAL A 352 -22.30 8.41 11.29
N THR A 353 -22.10 9.26 10.29
CA THR A 353 -23.19 9.81 9.46
C THR A 353 -23.30 9.03 8.15
N PHE A 354 -24.50 9.00 7.56
CA PHE A 354 -24.80 8.23 6.35
C PHE A 354 -25.63 9.08 5.38
N ASP A 355 -25.20 9.12 4.13
CA ASP A 355 -25.94 9.70 3.01
C ASP A 355 -26.18 8.63 1.94
N ASP A 356 -27.41 8.51 1.46
CA ASP A 356 -27.73 7.65 0.33
C ASP A 356 -27.27 8.34 -0.97
N LEU A 357 -26.57 7.60 -1.83
CA LEU A 357 -26.14 8.12 -3.11
C LEU A 357 -27.22 7.89 -4.19
N PRO A 358 -27.44 8.85 -5.10
CA PRO A 358 -28.46 8.72 -6.12
C PRO A 358 -28.08 7.65 -7.15
N ALA A 359 -29.05 6.99 -7.78
CA ALA A 359 -28.81 5.87 -8.70
C ALA A 359 -27.87 6.24 -9.86
N SER A 360 -27.90 7.51 -10.27
CA SER A 360 -26.99 8.10 -11.28
C SER A 360 -25.49 7.94 -10.98
N THR A 361 -25.10 7.63 -9.74
CA THR A 361 -23.68 7.47 -9.36
C THR A 361 -23.20 6.02 -9.43
N GLU A 362 -24.11 5.04 -9.51
CA GLU A 362 -23.80 3.61 -9.37
C GLU A 362 -22.70 3.14 -10.33
N ASN A 363 -22.78 3.55 -11.61
CA ASN A 363 -21.82 3.16 -12.66
C ASN A 363 -20.67 4.17 -12.85
N LEU A 364 -20.45 5.06 -11.88
CA LEU A 364 -19.42 6.10 -11.94
C LEU A 364 -18.55 6.14 -10.70
N MET A 365 -18.97 5.53 -9.58
CA MET A 365 -18.22 5.59 -8.33
C MET A 365 -16.81 5.03 -8.49
N LEU A 366 -16.68 3.83 -9.05
CA LEU A 366 -15.39 3.16 -9.19
C LEU A 366 -14.58 3.69 -10.35
N GLU A 367 -15.23 4.10 -11.44
CA GLU A 367 -14.58 4.71 -12.60
C GLU A 367 -13.95 6.06 -12.24
N ASN A 368 -14.68 6.89 -11.49
CA ASN A 368 -14.16 8.17 -10.99
C ASN A 368 -13.08 7.98 -9.91
N ALA A 369 -13.19 6.95 -9.09
CA ALA A 369 -12.13 6.55 -8.16
C ALA A 369 -10.87 6.14 -8.93
N ALA A 370 -11.02 5.27 -9.95
CA ALA A 370 -9.93 4.77 -10.76
C ALA A 370 -9.10 5.91 -11.39
N LEU A 371 -9.76 6.97 -11.88
CA LEU A 371 -9.06 8.15 -12.44
C LEU A 371 -8.11 8.82 -11.44
N GLN A 372 -8.43 8.81 -10.14
CA GLN A 372 -7.59 9.37 -9.08
C GLN A 372 -6.42 8.46 -8.68
N GLY A 373 -6.37 7.22 -9.19
CA GLY A 373 -5.24 6.30 -9.04
C GLY A 373 -4.16 6.47 -10.11
N CYS A 374 -4.32 7.45 -11.02
CA CYS A 374 -3.45 7.67 -12.18
C CYS A 374 -3.27 6.40 -13.03
N PRO A 375 -4.35 5.88 -13.65
CA PRO A 375 -4.31 4.62 -14.39
C PRO A 375 -3.48 4.73 -15.67
N SER A 376 -3.05 3.57 -16.18
CA SER A 376 -2.35 3.51 -17.47
C SER A 376 -3.17 4.19 -18.58
N ALA A 377 -2.50 4.81 -19.56
CA ALA A 377 -3.18 5.50 -20.65
C ALA A 377 -4.19 4.61 -21.40
N ALA A 378 -3.90 3.31 -21.54
CA ALA A 378 -4.81 2.36 -22.16
C ALA A 378 -6.07 2.14 -21.32
N HIS A 379 -5.95 2.09 -19.99
CA HIS A 379 -7.09 1.94 -19.10
C HIS A 379 -7.87 3.24 -18.93
N GLY A 380 -7.19 4.37 -18.72
CA GLY A 380 -7.82 5.69 -18.61
C GLY A 380 -8.66 6.05 -19.84
N ARG A 381 -8.20 5.71 -21.06
CA ARG A 381 -9.02 5.90 -22.28
C ARG A 381 -10.25 4.99 -22.34
N ARG A 382 -10.22 3.81 -21.73
CA ARG A 382 -11.42 2.96 -21.60
C ARG A 382 -12.40 3.61 -20.62
N LEU A 383 -11.93 3.97 -19.43
CA LEU A 383 -12.71 4.67 -18.41
C LEU A 383 -13.37 5.94 -18.98
N LEU A 384 -12.63 6.75 -19.74
CA LEU A 384 -13.18 7.93 -20.41
C LEU A 384 -14.38 7.59 -21.31
N ASN A 385 -14.30 6.52 -22.11
CA ASN A 385 -15.41 6.14 -22.97
C ASN A 385 -16.62 5.66 -22.16
N ASP A 386 -16.38 4.90 -21.09
CA ASP A 386 -17.44 4.41 -20.20
C ASP A 386 -18.14 5.59 -19.51
N ILE A 387 -17.37 6.53 -18.96
CA ILE A 387 -17.86 7.75 -18.31
C ILE A 387 -18.61 8.66 -19.29
N ARG A 388 -18.11 8.85 -20.53
CA ARG A 388 -18.84 9.61 -21.56
C ARG A 388 -20.22 9.02 -21.83
N ASN A 389 -20.30 7.71 -21.97
CA ASN A 389 -21.56 7.01 -22.25
C ASN A 389 -22.56 7.17 -21.10
N GLU A 390 -22.08 7.07 -19.86
CA GLU A 390 -22.94 7.18 -18.68
C GLU A 390 -23.34 8.64 -18.40
N ALA A 391 -22.39 9.58 -18.46
CA ALA A 391 -22.67 11.00 -18.27
C ALA A 391 -23.64 11.56 -19.32
N ALA A 392 -23.64 11.03 -20.55
CA ALA A 392 -24.62 11.38 -21.58
C ALA A 392 -26.07 11.01 -21.20
N ARG A 393 -26.27 10.02 -20.32
CA ARG A 393 -27.59 9.66 -19.78
C ARG A 393 -28.03 10.59 -18.66
N HIS A 394 -27.08 11.27 -18.03
CA HIS A 394 -27.27 12.14 -16.87
C HIS A 394 -26.62 13.53 -17.08
N PRO A 395 -26.99 14.29 -18.14
CA PRO A 395 -26.27 15.49 -18.56
C PRO A 395 -26.30 16.65 -17.56
N GLU A 396 -27.28 16.67 -16.65
CA GLU A 396 -27.41 17.70 -15.61
C GLU A 396 -26.96 17.21 -14.22
N ASN A 397 -26.52 15.94 -14.10
CA ASN A 397 -26.11 15.39 -12.82
C ASN A 397 -24.69 15.86 -12.46
N PRO A 398 -24.49 16.54 -11.30
CA PRO A 398 -23.18 17.06 -10.94
C PRO A 398 -22.10 15.99 -10.80
N VAL A 399 -22.41 14.83 -10.22
CA VAL A 399 -21.44 13.74 -10.04
C VAL A 399 -20.98 13.20 -11.39
N ALA A 400 -21.91 13.01 -12.32
CA ALA A 400 -21.58 12.56 -13.67
C ALA A 400 -20.71 13.56 -14.43
N GLN A 401 -20.99 14.85 -14.28
CA GLN A 401 -20.23 15.91 -14.94
C GLN A 401 -18.84 16.12 -14.31
N ILE A 402 -18.68 15.92 -13.00
CA ILE A 402 -17.36 15.89 -12.34
C ILE A 402 -16.52 14.73 -12.87
N ALA A 403 -17.07 13.52 -12.90
CA ALA A 403 -16.38 12.35 -13.43
C ALA A 403 -15.97 12.55 -14.91
N LEU A 404 -16.89 13.08 -15.73
CA LEU A 404 -16.60 13.40 -17.13
C LEU A 404 -15.52 14.47 -17.28
N SER A 405 -15.60 15.56 -16.52
CA SER A 405 -14.62 16.64 -16.56
C SER A 405 -13.22 16.14 -16.23
N ARG A 406 -13.09 15.32 -15.18
CA ARG A 406 -11.83 14.69 -14.79
C ARG A 406 -11.32 13.73 -15.87
N ALA A 407 -12.19 12.91 -16.45
CA ALA A 407 -11.82 11.96 -17.49
C ALA A 407 -11.31 12.67 -18.76
N GLU A 408 -12.01 13.73 -19.20
CA GLU A 408 -11.62 14.53 -20.38
C GLU A 408 -10.30 15.25 -20.15
N MET A 409 -10.11 15.84 -18.97
CA MET A 409 -8.87 16.47 -18.58
C MET A 409 -7.67 15.51 -18.60
N LEU A 410 -7.82 14.30 -18.05
CA LEU A 410 -6.71 13.36 -17.90
C LEU A 410 -6.42 12.56 -19.17
N TYR A 411 -7.46 12.12 -19.89
CA TYR A 411 -7.34 11.15 -20.99
C TYR A 411 -8.02 11.56 -22.30
N GLY A 412 -8.67 12.74 -22.33
CA GLY A 412 -9.43 13.26 -23.46
C GLY A 412 -8.90 14.63 -23.96
N ASP A 413 -9.84 15.54 -24.27
CA ASP A 413 -9.51 16.94 -24.58
C ASP A 413 -9.86 17.81 -23.37
N PRO A 414 -8.89 18.46 -22.69
CA PRO A 414 -9.17 19.31 -21.53
C PRO A 414 -10.18 20.43 -21.84
N ARG A 415 -10.27 20.88 -23.10
CA ARG A 415 -11.27 21.89 -23.51
C ARG A 415 -12.70 21.40 -23.36
N ALA A 416 -12.95 20.10 -23.41
CA ALA A 416 -14.28 19.53 -23.25
C ALA A 416 -14.80 19.67 -21.80
N ALA A 417 -13.91 19.77 -20.81
CA ALA A 417 -14.27 19.94 -19.41
C ALA A 417 -14.64 21.40 -19.06
N LEU A 418 -14.01 22.38 -19.73
CA LEU A 418 -14.09 23.80 -19.37
C LEU A 418 -15.52 24.40 -19.36
N PRO A 419 -16.40 24.17 -20.35
CA PRO A 419 -17.70 24.84 -20.39
C PRO A 419 -18.57 24.52 -19.18
N TRP A 420 -18.57 23.26 -18.72
CA TRP A 420 -19.32 22.86 -17.53
C TRP A 420 -18.66 23.40 -16.27
N LEU A 421 -17.34 23.24 -16.13
CA LEU A 421 -16.59 23.70 -14.96
C LEU A 421 -16.70 25.22 -14.76
N GLN A 422 -16.53 26.03 -15.81
CA GLN A 422 -16.63 27.49 -15.73
C GLN A 422 -18.04 27.96 -15.37
N LYS A 423 -19.07 27.35 -15.99
CA LYS A 423 -20.48 27.62 -15.66
C LYS A 423 -20.78 27.29 -14.20
N THR A 424 -20.35 26.12 -13.74
CA THR A 424 -20.61 25.65 -12.38
C THR A 424 -19.81 26.43 -11.34
N ALA A 425 -18.55 26.79 -11.60
CA ALA A 425 -17.74 27.63 -10.72
C ALA A 425 -18.38 29.02 -10.52
N THR A 426 -18.98 29.57 -11.57
CA THR A 426 -19.73 30.84 -11.48
C THR A 426 -21.01 30.69 -10.65
N ALA A 427 -21.72 29.57 -10.80
CA ALA A 427 -22.98 29.31 -10.09
C ALA A 427 -22.78 28.91 -8.62
N ASN A 428 -21.69 28.21 -8.31
CA ASN A 428 -21.33 27.73 -6.98
C ASN A 428 -19.83 27.96 -6.71
N PRO A 429 -19.43 29.20 -6.38
CA PRO A 429 -18.02 29.54 -6.16
C PRO A 429 -17.41 28.92 -4.89
N SER A 430 -18.23 28.30 -4.04
CA SER A 430 -17.79 27.57 -2.83
C SER A 430 -17.49 26.09 -3.07
N ASP A 431 -17.65 25.60 -4.30
CA ASP A 431 -17.35 24.21 -4.64
C ASP A 431 -15.85 24.02 -4.89
N PHE A 432 -15.18 23.37 -3.94
CA PHE A 432 -13.75 23.07 -4.03
C PHE A 432 -13.42 22.24 -5.26
N GLU A 433 -14.16 21.14 -5.48
CA GLU A 433 -13.85 20.17 -6.54
C GLU A 433 -13.99 20.81 -7.92
N VAL A 434 -14.99 21.66 -8.12
CA VAL A 434 -15.18 22.40 -9.37
C VAL A 434 -14.03 23.41 -9.60
N SER A 435 -13.64 24.15 -8.56
CA SER A 435 -12.54 25.12 -8.66
C SER A 435 -11.20 24.43 -8.94
N TYR A 436 -10.97 23.31 -8.25
CA TYR A 436 -9.80 22.46 -8.43
C TYR A 436 -9.74 21.91 -9.86
N LEU A 437 -10.78 21.23 -10.34
CA LEU A 437 -10.81 20.66 -11.69
C LEU A 437 -10.74 21.73 -12.79
N LEU A 438 -11.33 22.91 -12.58
CA LEU A 438 -11.20 24.03 -13.51
C LEU A 438 -9.74 24.43 -13.68
N GLY A 439 -9.03 24.69 -12.58
CA GLY A 439 -7.63 25.08 -12.65
C GLY A 439 -6.73 24.00 -13.22
N ARG A 440 -7.04 22.73 -12.94
CA ARG A 440 -6.35 21.57 -13.52
C ARG A 440 -6.57 21.45 -15.04
N ALA A 441 -7.79 21.64 -15.51
CA ALA A 441 -8.11 21.60 -16.94
C ALA A 441 -7.44 22.74 -17.70
N GLU A 442 -7.44 23.96 -17.15
CA GLU A 442 -6.73 25.11 -17.70
C GLU A 442 -5.21 24.88 -17.72
N LEU A 443 -4.62 24.34 -16.66
CA LEU A 443 -3.19 24.01 -16.62
C LEU A 443 -2.83 22.97 -17.69
N LYS A 444 -3.65 21.93 -17.83
CA LYS A 444 -3.43 20.91 -18.86
C LYS A 444 -3.53 21.49 -20.26
N LEU A 445 -4.48 22.40 -20.49
CA LEU A 445 -4.60 23.14 -21.74
C LEU A 445 -3.35 24.01 -21.99
N ALA A 446 -2.86 24.72 -20.96
CA ALA A 446 -1.67 25.56 -21.04
C ALA A 446 -0.42 24.73 -21.42
N GLU A 447 -0.17 23.60 -20.75
CA GLU A 447 0.98 22.74 -21.02
C GLU A 447 0.92 22.05 -22.39
N THR A 448 -0.28 21.80 -22.93
CA THR A 448 -0.45 21.15 -24.24
C THR A 448 -0.51 22.12 -25.42
N THR A 449 -0.80 23.40 -25.17
CA THR A 449 -0.96 24.42 -26.23
C THR A 449 -0.02 25.61 -26.12
N ASP A 450 0.81 25.65 -25.08
CA ASP A 450 1.70 26.77 -24.74
C ASP A 450 0.97 28.11 -24.73
N ASN A 451 -0.23 28.13 -24.11
CA ASN A 451 -1.10 29.31 -24.06
C ASN A 451 -0.94 30.06 -22.73
N PRO A 452 -0.34 31.28 -22.71
CA PRO A 452 -0.14 32.06 -21.49
C PRO A 452 -1.43 32.38 -20.73
N ASP A 453 -2.53 32.68 -21.43
CA ASP A 453 -3.81 33.01 -20.81
C ASP A 453 -4.37 31.83 -19.99
N ALA A 454 -4.06 30.60 -20.41
CA ALA A 454 -4.48 29.39 -19.71
C ALA A 454 -3.66 29.15 -18.43
N TYR A 455 -2.40 29.60 -18.35
CA TYR A 455 -1.64 29.57 -17.09
C TYR A 455 -2.23 30.53 -16.06
N GLU A 456 -2.62 31.74 -16.47
CA GLU A 456 -3.26 32.71 -15.57
C GLU A 456 -4.63 32.22 -15.07
N ALA A 457 -5.44 31.62 -15.96
CA ALA A 457 -6.70 31.01 -15.59
C ALA A 457 -6.53 29.81 -14.62
N ALA A 458 -5.51 28.98 -14.86
CA ALA A 458 -5.16 27.87 -13.99
C ALA A 458 -4.79 28.34 -12.58
N GLU A 459 -3.89 29.33 -12.49
CA GLU A 459 -3.46 29.92 -11.22
C GLU A 459 -4.66 30.47 -10.45
N ALA A 460 -5.51 31.28 -11.10
CA ALA A 460 -6.67 31.90 -10.45
C ALA A 460 -7.63 30.85 -9.85
N ALA A 461 -7.95 29.80 -10.60
CA ALA A 461 -8.85 28.75 -10.14
C ALA A 461 -8.24 27.89 -9.00
N LEU A 462 -6.94 27.59 -9.06
CA LEU A 462 -6.24 26.85 -8.00
C LEU A 462 -6.01 27.71 -6.74
N THR A 463 -5.89 29.03 -6.89
CA THR A 463 -5.93 29.97 -5.74
C THR A 463 -7.29 29.95 -5.07
N GLN A 464 -8.40 29.97 -5.83
CA GLN A 464 -9.74 29.84 -5.27
C GLN A 464 -9.89 28.51 -4.50
N ALA A 465 -9.47 27.40 -5.11
CA ALA A 465 -9.48 26.09 -4.47
C ALA A 465 -8.64 26.07 -3.17
N SER A 466 -7.49 26.75 -3.15
CA SER A 466 -6.66 26.89 -1.93
C SER A 466 -7.37 27.64 -0.81
N GLY A 467 -8.22 28.62 -1.15
CA GLY A 467 -9.04 29.35 -0.19
C GLY A 467 -10.17 28.51 0.40
N LEU A 468 -10.69 27.54 -0.35
CA LEU A 468 -11.76 26.64 0.08
C LEU A 468 -11.24 25.47 0.93
N GLU A 469 -10.18 24.81 0.48
CA GLU A 469 -9.54 23.70 1.20
C GLU A 469 -8.02 23.90 1.32
N PRO A 470 -7.55 24.70 2.30
CA PRO A 470 -6.13 25.04 2.44
C PRO A 470 -5.22 23.84 2.79
N ASN A 471 -5.80 22.72 3.24
CA ASN A 471 -5.08 21.49 3.57
C ASN A 471 -5.17 20.43 2.45
N SER A 472 -5.62 20.80 1.25
CA SER A 472 -5.63 19.88 0.10
C SER A 472 -4.23 19.74 -0.50
N ALA A 473 -3.58 18.59 -0.24
CA ALA A 473 -2.24 18.29 -0.75
C ALA A 473 -2.18 18.33 -2.29
N ALA A 474 -3.19 17.75 -2.94
CA ALA A 474 -3.31 17.76 -4.39
C ALA A 474 -3.42 19.20 -4.92
N ASN A 475 -4.30 20.02 -4.35
CA ASN A 475 -4.41 21.41 -4.79
C ASN A 475 -3.11 22.20 -4.57
N ALA A 476 -2.43 22.02 -3.43
CA ALA A 476 -1.13 22.65 -3.19
C ALA A 476 -0.08 22.23 -4.24
N PHE A 477 -0.06 20.95 -4.63
CA PHE A 477 0.84 20.48 -5.68
C PHE A 477 0.53 21.13 -7.03
N TRP A 478 -0.74 21.14 -7.43
CA TRP A 478 -1.11 21.66 -8.74
C TRP A 478 -1.04 23.18 -8.82
N TYR A 479 -1.27 23.90 -7.72
CA TYR A 479 -0.99 25.33 -7.63
C TYR A 479 0.51 25.62 -7.81
N TYR A 480 1.38 24.83 -7.17
CA TYR A 480 2.82 24.89 -7.43
C TYR A 480 3.12 24.67 -8.92
N ARG A 481 2.53 23.65 -9.55
CA ARG A 481 2.73 23.37 -10.98
C ARG A 481 2.27 24.51 -11.86
N ALA A 482 1.09 25.09 -11.61
CA ALA A 482 0.56 26.21 -12.39
C ALA A 482 1.47 27.44 -12.36
N ARG A 483 2.09 27.74 -11.21
CA ARG A 483 3.01 28.87 -11.07
C ARG A 483 4.46 28.57 -11.49
N ALA A 484 4.86 27.31 -11.53
CA ALA A 484 6.22 26.92 -11.92
C ALA A 484 6.34 26.59 -13.42
N SER A 485 5.35 25.90 -14.00
CA SER A 485 5.34 25.50 -15.41
C SER A 485 5.36 26.73 -16.32
N GLY A 486 6.19 26.72 -17.37
CA GLY A 486 6.23 27.79 -18.37
C GLY A 486 6.92 29.09 -17.93
N ASN A 487 7.37 29.18 -16.67
CA ASN A 487 8.07 30.35 -16.13
C ASN A 487 9.60 30.15 -16.09
N ASP A 488 10.35 31.25 -16.03
CA ASP A 488 11.81 31.26 -15.93
C ASP A 488 12.34 31.33 -14.49
N HIS A 489 11.44 31.23 -13.50
CA HIS A 489 11.75 31.24 -12.08
C HIS A 489 10.67 30.50 -11.28
N ILE A 490 10.96 30.24 -10.01
CA ILE A 490 9.99 29.77 -9.01
C ILE A 490 9.92 30.80 -7.89
N ASP A 491 8.74 31.35 -7.65
CA ASP A 491 8.51 32.31 -6.56
C ASP A 491 8.31 31.60 -5.20
N ALA A 492 8.21 32.41 -4.14
CA ALA A 492 8.09 31.91 -2.78
C ALA A 492 6.77 31.17 -2.51
N ASP A 493 5.68 31.56 -3.18
CA ASP A 493 4.36 30.96 -3.00
C ASP A 493 4.35 29.56 -3.64
N ALA A 494 4.86 29.44 -4.86
CA ALA A 494 5.00 28.19 -5.57
C ALA A 494 5.93 27.22 -4.82
N ALA A 495 7.08 27.72 -4.33
CA ALA A 495 7.99 26.93 -3.51
C ALA A 495 7.34 26.46 -2.20
N GLY A 496 6.58 27.35 -1.54
CA GLY A 496 5.83 27.03 -0.33
C GLY A 496 4.76 25.96 -0.55
N ALA A 497 4.04 26.03 -1.67
CA ALA A 497 2.99 25.08 -2.02
C ALA A 497 3.53 23.67 -2.34
N ALA A 498 4.68 23.57 -3.02
CA ALA A 498 5.35 22.28 -3.24
C ALA A 498 5.75 21.61 -1.90
N VAL A 499 6.31 22.39 -0.98
CA VAL A 499 6.67 21.92 0.37
C VAL A 499 5.42 21.54 1.18
N MET A 500 4.34 22.30 1.04
CA MET A 500 3.06 22.02 1.69
C MET A 500 2.46 20.70 1.18
N ALA A 501 2.42 20.45 -0.13
CA ALA A 501 1.94 19.20 -0.70
C ALA A 501 2.66 17.98 -0.13
N TRP A 502 4.00 18.04 -0.06
CA TRP A 502 4.81 16.99 0.56
C TRP A 502 4.49 16.80 2.04
N LYS A 503 4.33 17.88 2.81
CA LYS A 503 4.03 17.78 4.25
C LYS A 503 2.65 17.22 4.54
N LEU A 504 1.68 17.51 3.68
CA LEU A 504 0.30 17.06 3.84
C LEU A 504 0.10 15.60 3.40
N ALA A 505 0.83 15.15 2.38
CA ALA A 505 0.75 13.78 1.87
C ALA A 505 2.14 13.22 1.50
N PRO A 506 3.02 12.95 2.49
CA PRO A 506 4.37 12.43 2.24
C PRO A 506 4.41 10.99 1.69
N GLU A 507 3.27 10.30 1.68
CA GLU A 507 3.05 9.05 0.97
C GLU A 507 3.05 9.19 -0.56
N VAL A 508 2.81 10.39 -1.10
CA VAL A 508 2.80 10.65 -2.55
C VAL A 508 4.20 11.00 -3.00
N ASP A 509 4.86 10.04 -3.67
CA ASP A 509 6.26 10.17 -4.08
C ASP A 509 6.51 11.34 -5.05
N ALA A 510 5.52 11.73 -5.84
CA ALA A 510 5.59 12.91 -6.72
C ALA A 510 5.78 14.22 -5.90
N TYR A 511 5.10 14.33 -4.77
CA TYR A 511 5.21 15.51 -3.90
C TYR A 511 6.58 15.53 -3.21
N VAL A 512 7.05 14.38 -2.72
CA VAL A 512 8.40 14.22 -2.14
C VAL A 512 9.48 14.64 -3.15
N PHE A 513 9.36 14.19 -4.41
CA PHE A 513 10.34 14.47 -5.45
C PHE A 513 10.40 15.97 -5.81
N ASN A 514 9.23 16.61 -5.98
CA ASN A 514 9.17 18.03 -6.32
C ASN A 514 9.61 18.91 -5.15
N ALA A 515 9.26 18.56 -3.91
CA ALA A 515 9.79 19.24 -2.72
C ALA A 515 11.33 19.12 -2.65
N ALA A 516 11.91 17.98 -3.02
CA ALA A 516 13.37 17.81 -3.08
C ALA A 516 14.03 18.76 -4.09
N LEU A 517 13.44 18.92 -5.28
CA LEU A 517 13.89 19.90 -6.28
C LEU A 517 13.80 21.33 -5.76
N VAL A 518 12.69 21.71 -5.13
CA VAL A 518 12.49 23.04 -4.55
C VAL A 518 13.51 23.34 -3.44
N HIS A 519 13.77 22.37 -2.56
CA HIS A 519 14.82 22.51 -1.55
C HIS A 519 16.21 22.67 -2.19
N ALA A 520 16.54 21.90 -3.23
CA ALA A 520 17.80 22.06 -3.96
C ALA A 520 17.91 23.46 -4.60
N GLN A 521 16.82 23.97 -5.18
CA GLN A 521 16.77 25.30 -5.80
C GLN A 521 17.00 26.43 -4.79
N SER A 522 16.45 26.27 -3.58
CA SER A 522 16.63 27.21 -2.47
C SER A 522 18.06 27.18 -1.89
N GLY A 523 18.81 26.09 -2.10
CA GLY A 523 20.13 25.86 -1.53
C GLY A 523 20.14 24.99 -0.27
N ASP A 524 18.97 24.52 0.19
CA ASP A 524 18.86 23.52 1.26
C ASP A 524 19.17 22.11 0.74
N MET A 525 20.45 21.89 0.43
CA MET A 525 20.96 20.63 -0.08
C MET A 525 20.80 19.48 0.92
N ALA A 526 20.77 19.78 2.21
CA ALA A 526 20.60 18.77 3.25
C ALA A 526 19.20 18.14 3.17
N THR A 527 18.15 18.96 3.09
CA THR A 527 16.77 18.46 2.95
C THR A 527 16.54 17.82 1.58
N ALA A 528 17.02 18.43 0.50
CA ALA A 528 16.92 17.86 -0.84
C ALA A 528 17.53 16.44 -0.90
N THR A 529 18.74 16.27 -0.36
CA THR A 529 19.42 14.96 -0.34
C THR A 529 18.64 13.93 0.49
N ARG A 530 18.07 14.32 1.63
CA ARG A 530 17.24 13.40 2.44
C ARG A 530 16.00 12.92 1.69
N LEU A 531 15.27 13.82 1.03
CA LEU A 531 14.05 13.47 0.28
C LEU A 531 14.36 12.61 -0.95
N PHE A 532 15.43 12.91 -1.69
CA PHE A 532 15.85 12.03 -2.77
C PHE A 532 16.33 10.67 -2.26
N ASN A 533 17.04 10.59 -1.14
CA ASN A 533 17.44 9.30 -0.54
C ASN A 533 16.23 8.46 -0.12
N GLN A 534 15.20 9.09 0.46
CA GLN A 534 13.93 8.44 0.80
C GLN A 534 13.36 7.69 -0.42
N LEU A 535 13.21 8.37 -1.56
CA LEU A 535 12.71 7.78 -2.80
C LEU A 535 13.70 6.77 -3.42
N ALA A 536 14.99 7.10 -3.43
CA ALA A 536 16.04 6.26 -4.02
C ALA A 536 16.19 4.90 -3.33
N SER A 537 15.88 4.84 -2.04
CA SER A 537 15.92 3.64 -1.21
C SER A 537 14.71 2.72 -1.42
N ASP A 538 13.64 3.20 -2.07
CA ASP A 538 12.41 2.43 -2.25
C ASP A 538 12.67 1.17 -3.09
N PRO A 539 12.45 -0.01 -2.52
CA PRO A 539 12.73 -1.28 -3.18
C PRO A 539 11.61 -1.75 -4.11
N ARG A 540 10.43 -1.10 -4.09
CA ARG A 540 9.29 -1.50 -4.91
C ARG A 540 9.44 -0.97 -6.34
N PRO A 541 8.77 -1.62 -7.32
CA PRO A 541 8.64 -1.05 -8.65
C PRO A 541 7.93 0.31 -8.55
N GLY A 542 8.43 1.30 -9.26
CA GLY A 542 7.83 2.62 -9.27
C GLY A 542 8.65 3.60 -10.09
N PRO A 543 8.04 4.73 -10.50
CA PRO A 543 8.70 5.67 -11.38
C PRO A 543 9.76 6.53 -10.67
N TRP A 544 9.77 6.60 -9.33
CA TRP A 544 10.50 7.64 -8.60
C TRP A 544 11.89 7.24 -8.08
N ALA A 545 12.13 5.96 -7.80
CA ALA A 545 13.41 5.53 -7.21
C ALA A 545 14.61 5.76 -8.13
N LYS A 546 14.46 5.52 -9.44
CA LYS A 546 15.55 5.77 -10.41
C LYS A 546 15.81 7.27 -10.63
N PRO A 547 14.80 8.12 -10.94
CA PRO A 547 15.01 9.56 -11.05
C PRO A 547 15.63 10.18 -9.79
N ALA A 548 15.25 9.71 -8.59
CA ALA A 548 15.85 10.19 -7.36
C ALA A 548 17.35 9.86 -7.26
N ARG A 549 17.77 8.64 -7.64
CA ARG A 549 19.19 8.26 -7.74
C ARG A 549 19.93 9.09 -8.79
N ASP A 550 19.31 9.34 -9.94
CA ASP A 550 19.91 10.16 -11.00
C ASP A 550 20.12 11.61 -10.53
N TRP A 551 19.17 12.18 -9.77
CA TRP A 551 19.30 13.51 -9.18
C TRP A 551 20.36 13.58 -8.09
N LEU A 552 20.44 12.59 -7.20
CA LEU A 552 21.53 12.50 -6.21
C LEU A 552 22.90 12.50 -6.90
N ALA A 553 23.04 11.75 -8.00
CA ALA A 553 24.28 11.73 -8.78
C ALA A 553 24.59 13.08 -9.44
N ARG A 554 23.58 13.74 -10.02
CA ARG A 554 23.71 15.08 -10.63
C ARG A 554 24.11 16.15 -9.61
N LEU A 555 23.45 16.19 -8.46
CA LEU A 555 23.77 17.13 -7.38
C LEU A 555 25.19 16.89 -6.85
N LYS A 556 25.60 15.63 -6.69
CA LYS A 556 26.99 15.27 -6.34
C LYS A 556 28.01 15.69 -7.40
N ALA A 557 27.63 15.65 -8.68
CA ALA A 557 28.46 16.10 -9.79
C ALA A 557 28.49 17.63 -9.98
N GLY A 558 27.78 18.39 -9.14
CA GLY A 558 27.78 19.85 -9.16
C GLY A 558 26.71 20.48 -10.05
N ALA A 559 25.60 19.78 -10.32
CA ALA A 559 24.43 20.37 -10.98
C ALA A 559 24.01 21.68 -10.27
N GLY A 560 23.86 22.75 -11.05
CA GLY A 560 23.60 24.10 -10.55
C GLY A 560 22.11 24.41 -10.44
N LYS A 561 21.78 25.59 -9.92
CA LYS A 561 20.40 26.08 -9.84
C LYS A 561 19.68 26.13 -11.20
N ALA A 562 20.42 26.35 -12.29
CA ALA A 562 19.82 26.33 -13.64
C ALA A 562 19.31 24.94 -14.03
N ASP A 563 20.05 23.87 -13.69
CA ASP A 563 19.65 22.49 -13.97
C ASP A 563 18.42 22.10 -13.15
N VAL A 564 18.40 22.48 -11.87
CA VAL A 564 17.28 22.22 -10.96
C VAL A 564 16.04 22.99 -11.39
N LEU A 565 16.19 24.27 -11.73
CA LEU A 565 15.10 25.09 -12.25
C LEU A 565 14.51 24.50 -13.53
N ALA A 566 15.36 24.09 -14.48
CA ALA A 566 14.90 23.46 -15.72
C ALA A 566 14.06 22.19 -15.46
N ALA A 567 14.32 21.49 -14.36
CA ALA A 567 13.52 20.33 -13.94
C ALA A 567 12.20 20.71 -13.27
N ILE A 568 12.20 21.79 -12.49
CA ILE A 568 11.00 22.34 -11.84
C ILE A 568 10.01 22.83 -12.88
N VAL A 569 10.46 23.60 -13.86
CA VAL A 569 9.58 24.30 -14.84
C VAL A 569 9.21 23.42 -16.04
N ALA A 570 9.83 22.24 -16.16
CA ALA A 570 9.50 21.30 -17.23
C ALA A 570 8.03 20.85 -17.10
N PRO A 571 7.24 20.89 -18.19
CA PRO A 571 5.85 20.42 -18.14
C PRO A 571 5.80 18.93 -17.83
N GLU A 572 4.67 18.47 -17.30
CA GLU A 572 4.49 17.05 -17.06
C GLU A 572 4.41 16.28 -18.39
N ARG A 573 5.25 15.25 -18.55
CA ARG A 573 5.26 14.44 -19.76
C ARG A 573 4.09 13.44 -19.75
N PRO A 574 3.16 13.49 -20.74
CA PRO A 574 1.97 12.63 -20.75
C PRO A 574 2.22 11.16 -21.15
N ASP A 575 3.42 10.78 -21.62
CA ASP A 575 3.61 9.59 -22.44
C ASP A 575 4.43 8.44 -21.81
N THR A 576 4.94 8.58 -20.59
CA THR A 576 5.77 7.52 -19.98
C THR A 576 5.01 6.42 -19.26
N GLY A 577 3.67 6.36 -19.38
CA GLY A 577 2.87 5.34 -18.69
C GLY A 577 2.96 5.50 -17.18
N TRP A 578 2.55 6.67 -16.69
CA TRP A 578 2.48 6.94 -15.26
C TRP A 578 1.54 5.95 -14.57
N HIS A 579 2.05 5.33 -13.50
CA HIS A 579 1.32 4.44 -12.61
C HIS A 579 1.50 5.03 -11.21
N GLY A 580 0.40 5.39 -10.54
CA GLY A 580 0.43 5.73 -9.13
C GLY A 580 1.14 4.64 -8.30
N GLN A 581 1.46 4.95 -7.06
CA GLN A 581 1.90 3.93 -6.12
C GLN A 581 0.74 2.97 -5.86
N VAL A 582 0.93 1.70 -6.19
CA VAL A 582 -0.08 0.64 -6.04
C VAL A 582 0.44 -0.37 -5.00
N ASP A 583 -0.28 -0.50 -3.88
CA ASP A 583 0.00 -1.52 -2.87
C ASP A 583 -1.21 -2.47 -2.73
N TRP A 584 -1.10 -3.69 -3.25
CA TRP A 584 -2.15 -4.71 -3.19
C TRP A 584 -2.19 -5.44 -1.84
N THR A 585 -3.39 -5.64 -1.32
CA THR A 585 -3.65 -6.57 -0.22
C THR A 585 -4.24 -7.86 -0.79
N VAL A 586 -3.64 -8.99 -0.46
CA VAL A 586 -4.05 -10.31 -0.96
C VAL A 586 -4.70 -11.12 0.16
N ASN A 587 -5.79 -11.82 -0.14
CA ASN A 587 -6.43 -12.78 0.74
C ASN A 587 -5.48 -13.96 1.01
N THR A 588 -4.74 -13.86 2.12
CA THR A 588 -3.72 -14.85 2.47
C THR A 588 -4.29 -16.20 2.90
N THR A 589 -5.52 -16.30 3.41
CA THR A 589 -6.15 -17.60 3.70
C THR A 589 -6.53 -18.35 2.43
N ALA A 590 -7.03 -17.64 1.41
CA ALA A 590 -7.32 -18.22 0.11
C ALA A 590 -6.02 -18.70 -0.57
N VAL A 591 -4.95 -17.88 -0.53
CA VAL A 591 -3.63 -18.29 -1.03
C VAL A 591 -3.10 -19.52 -0.28
N LEU A 592 -3.22 -19.56 1.05
CA LEU A 592 -2.82 -20.71 1.84
C LEU A 592 -3.59 -21.98 1.43
N SER A 593 -4.90 -21.84 1.22
CA SER A 593 -5.76 -22.94 0.77
C SER A 593 -5.35 -23.47 -0.60
N ASP A 594 -5.01 -22.56 -1.53
CA ASP A 594 -4.47 -22.92 -2.84
C ASP A 594 -3.14 -23.68 -2.72
N VAL A 595 -2.25 -23.23 -1.83
CA VAL A 595 -0.96 -23.88 -1.56
C VAL A 595 -1.14 -25.29 -0.99
N ILE A 596 -2.01 -25.46 0.00
CA ILE A 596 -2.29 -26.78 0.61
C ILE A 596 -2.87 -27.72 -0.45
N ARG A 597 -3.85 -27.27 -1.23
CA ARG A 597 -4.46 -28.08 -2.30
C ARG A 597 -3.42 -28.54 -3.32
N GLN A 598 -2.55 -27.63 -3.77
CA GLN A 598 -1.47 -27.98 -4.71
C GLN A 598 -0.50 -29.01 -4.12
N GLN A 599 -0.18 -28.92 -2.83
CA GLN A 599 0.69 -29.89 -2.15
C GLN A 599 0.04 -31.28 -2.04
N ASP A 600 -1.25 -31.35 -1.74
CA ASP A 600 -1.99 -32.61 -1.69
C ASP A 600 -2.04 -33.28 -3.07
N GLU A 601 -2.20 -32.50 -4.14
CA GLU A 601 -2.11 -32.99 -5.53
C GLU A 601 -0.70 -33.52 -5.85
N ASP A 602 0.36 -32.80 -5.47
CA ASP A 602 1.75 -33.25 -5.65
C ASP A 602 2.04 -34.55 -4.91
N ASP A 603 1.58 -34.67 -3.66
CA ASP A 603 1.82 -35.86 -2.85
C ASP A 603 1.03 -37.06 -3.38
N LYS A 604 -0.20 -36.86 -3.89
CA LYS A 604 -0.93 -37.89 -4.64
C LYS A 604 -0.17 -38.35 -5.88
N LEU A 605 0.36 -37.42 -6.68
CA LEU A 605 1.16 -37.75 -7.87
C LEU A 605 2.43 -38.50 -7.49
N ARG A 606 3.12 -38.12 -6.40
CA ARG A 606 4.28 -38.85 -5.89
C ARG A 606 3.91 -40.25 -5.42
N MET A 607 2.78 -40.42 -4.75
CA MET A 607 2.32 -41.74 -4.31
C MET A 607 1.96 -42.63 -5.52
N GLN A 608 1.31 -42.08 -6.53
CA GLN A 608 1.02 -42.79 -7.79
C GLN A 608 2.30 -43.16 -8.54
N ALA A 609 3.25 -42.23 -8.67
CA ALA A 609 4.55 -42.49 -9.29
C ALA A 609 5.35 -43.56 -8.53
N LYS A 610 5.32 -43.54 -7.19
CA LYS A 610 5.93 -44.60 -6.35
C LYS A 610 5.22 -45.94 -6.49
N ALA A 611 3.89 -45.96 -6.65
CA ALA A 611 3.12 -47.18 -6.90
C ALA A 611 3.45 -47.81 -8.28
N PHE A 612 3.75 -46.98 -9.28
CA PHE A 612 4.22 -47.43 -10.59
C PHE A 612 5.66 -47.99 -10.59
N TRP A 613 6.48 -47.61 -9.61
CA TRP A 613 7.88 -48.02 -9.48
C TRP A 613 8.13 -48.98 -8.30
N ALA A 614 7.09 -49.63 -7.77
CA ALA A 614 7.29 -50.73 -6.84
C ALA A 614 8.00 -51.89 -7.58
N PRO A 615 9.18 -52.36 -7.13
CA PRO A 615 9.79 -53.53 -7.73
C PRO A 615 8.83 -54.72 -7.60
N PRO A 616 8.74 -55.62 -8.60
CA PRO A 616 7.88 -56.78 -8.50
C PRO A 616 8.25 -57.59 -7.25
N ALA A 617 7.24 -58.08 -6.53
CA ALA A 617 7.44 -58.89 -5.34
C ALA A 617 8.28 -60.13 -5.71
N ASP A 618 9.46 -60.27 -5.11
CA ASP A 618 10.30 -61.45 -5.20
C ASP A 618 9.58 -62.66 -4.58
N ASN A 619 8.80 -63.35 -5.41
CA ASN A 619 8.34 -64.71 -5.14
C ASN A 619 9.32 -65.70 -5.78
N ALA A 620 10.48 -65.89 -5.15
CA ALA A 620 11.38 -66.99 -5.48
C ALA A 620 11.90 -67.68 -4.21
N THR A 621 11.17 -68.70 -3.78
CA THR A 621 11.64 -69.74 -2.85
C THR A 621 12.85 -70.50 -3.45
N PRO A 622 13.94 -70.74 -2.71
CA PRO A 622 15.07 -71.52 -3.21
C PRO A 622 14.82 -73.02 -2.99
N GLN A 623 14.88 -73.82 -4.07
CA GLN A 623 15.06 -75.27 -3.99
C GLN A 623 16.22 -75.74 -4.89
N GLY A 624 17.26 -76.27 -4.24
CA GLY A 624 17.98 -77.49 -4.65
C GLY A 624 19.06 -77.41 -5.74
N GLY A 625 20.30 -77.75 -5.37
CA GLY A 625 21.14 -78.61 -6.24
C GLY A 625 22.60 -78.20 -6.54
N GLN A 626 23.51 -78.60 -5.65
CA GLN A 626 24.83 -79.23 -5.86
C GLN A 626 26.01 -78.58 -6.66
N VAL A 627 27.09 -78.32 -5.89
CA VAL A 627 28.53 -78.73 -6.02
C VAL A 627 29.47 -78.12 -7.10
N MET A 628 30.31 -77.14 -6.67
CA MET A 628 31.80 -76.99 -6.63
C MET A 628 32.70 -77.46 -7.84
N PRO A 629 33.97 -76.97 -8.05
CA PRO A 629 34.89 -76.27 -7.12
C PRO A 629 35.84 -75.15 -7.67
N ASN A 630 36.45 -74.41 -6.71
CA ASN A 630 37.79 -73.76 -6.67
C ASN A 630 38.32 -72.83 -7.79
N ALA A 631 38.72 -71.60 -7.42
CA ALA A 631 40.14 -71.27 -7.12
C ALA A 631 40.36 -69.77 -6.81
N ALA A 632 41.33 -69.55 -5.90
CA ALA A 632 42.14 -68.34 -5.69
C ALA A 632 41.54 -67.15 -4.92
N GLN A 633 41.83 -67.15 -3.61
CA GLN A 633 42.10 -65.94 -2.83
C GLN A 633 43.37 -65.25 -3.37
N GLU A 634 43.35 -63.92 -3.50
CA GLU A 634 44.57 -63.10 -3.37
C GLU A 634 44.31 -61.78 -2.64
N LYS A 635 44.86 -61.75 -1.43
CA LYS A 635 45.31 -60.70 -0.50
C LYS A 635 45.15 -59.19 -0.81
N ILE A 636 44.55 -58.48 0.17
CA ILE A 636 45.09 -57.45 1.10
C ILE A 636 46.31 -56.59 0.67
N GLY A 637 46.16 -55.27 0.89
CA GLY A 637 47.20 -54.27 1.25
C GLY A 637 47.19 -53.05 0.33
N GLU A 638 47.21 -51.79 0.76
CA GLU A 638 47.39 -51.10 2.06
C GLU A 638 46.71 -49.71 1.97
#